data_AF-A0A0L6WXT0-F1
#
_entry.id   AF-A0A0L6WXT0-F1
#
_cell.length_a   1.000
_cell.length_b   1.000
_cell.length_c   1.000
_cell.angle_alpha   90.00
_cell.angle_beta   90.00
_cell.angle_gamma   90.00
#
_symmetry.space_group_name_H-M   'P 1'
#
loop_
_entity.id
_entity.type
_entity.pdbx_description
1 polymer ?
#
loop_
_entity_poly.entity_id
_entity_poly.type
_entity_poly.pdbx_seq_one_letter_code
_entity_poly.pdbx_strand_id
1 'polypeptide(L)'
;MVNTSYYIDKDIIDGPGLKPDPSVYHEGLDVSRKITQFGELELHSELKAHDSDDAFVDPPEGTDCRDWRFESFTNAGRKSRSQLIHYATEWFSRQHRRHAFTIFLFGTYVRFIRWDRAGAIVSKRFNFKSDCSYLVEFLWRFSHLDDVGRGRDPFVRRATPEEARIAHMELEEWKPKAERPVIVFTVSGEDGKAREFLAWGSMSEPRSLTGRCTRTYPVYEIVTKQKYLLKDAWRAHSLSPEADILRELRNAKVEHVPIYICGGDVQDGVTRTDLYVTAEEADEGWGDVPAAPPSSKMDGSWKCGKSWWRITQRFLHRFVSSVIGKPLKNFTSSKHMLLVVWHAFIGHWQAYLRCGIIHRDVSANNILITSDGGILNDWDMAKKEKDIQRSRRHERTGTWEFMSSLLLAGHHDRAHTIQDDMESFVLIVIYHALRYFPHNKKWKTAFILSKVFDDQERLPTGEYTGGTARKNLFLHNDHIGHDFQLSSPPLDRWVWFSIDAVKEWIETELEKSIPNQRRRIKGEERAHALRGTLRLPLHIETKPIPIHQRDLDDHEIMADFFADIFKAEDWPAPADDKPYDILLDLYATEKSLKRSLVPESEDIGRSGSSKRSKPSASGSRRQGSETQRSSQIRTHEHELEDAGRSGSSSKRSRQSASGSPLQGAETRRRSSRIGTSGKQRSRE
;
A
#
# COMPACT_ATOMS: atom_id res chain seq x y z
N MET A 1 29.33 -18.21 12.70
CA MET A 1 28.87 -16.91 13.23
C MET A 1 29.93 -15.87 12.94
N VAL A 2 29.55 -14.68 12.50
CA VAL A 2 30.43 -13.60 12.05
C VAL A 2 30.04 -12.31 12.76
N ASN A 3 31.05 -11.53 13.18
CA ASN A 3 30.80 -10.21 13.78
C ASN A 3 30.51 -9.18 12.68
N THR A 4 29.24 -8.79 12.57
CA THR A 4 28.73 -7.83 11.57
C THR A 4 28.45 -6.43 12.15
N SER A 5 28.65 -6.21 13.46
CA SER A 5 28.25 -4.99 14.20
C SER A 5 28.82 -3.67 13.67
N TYR A 6 29.89 -3.72 12.89
CA TYR A 6 30.58 -2.56 12.31
C TYR A 6 30.49 -2.50 10.79
N TYR A 7 29.83 -3.47 10.15
CA TYR A 7 29.82 -3.62 8.71
C TYR A 7 28.40 -3.47 8.18
N ILE A 8 28.20 -2.45 7.36
CA ILE A 8 26.93 -2.23 6.66
C ILE A 8 26.85 -3.20 5.47
N ASP A 9 25.65 -3.72 5.20
CA ASP A 9 25.40 -4.43 3.94
C ASP A 9 25.48 -3.45 2.76
N LYS A 10 26.44 -3.70 1.87
CA LYS A 10 26.74 -2.84 0.71
C LYS A 10 25.68 -2.90 -0.39
N ASP A 11 24.82 -3.91 -0.35
CA ASP A 11 23.79 -4.11 -1.37
C ASP A 11 22.49 -3.37 -1.03
N ILE A 12 22.46 -2.60 0.08
CA ILE A 12 21.37 -1.68 0.42
C ILE A 12 21.54 -0.39 -0.40
N ILE A 13 20.70 -0.22 -1.42
CA ILE A 13 20.75 0.92 -2.34
C ILE A 13 19.97 2.12 -1.77
N ASP A 14 18.84 1.86 -1.10
CA ASP A 14 17.92 2.88 -0.60
C ASP A 14 17.74 2.74 0.92
N GLY A 15 18.20 3.75 1.68
CA GLY A 15 17.97 3.84 3.12
C GLY A 15 19.25 3.88 3.98
N PRO A 16 19.11 4.01 5.31
CA PRO A 16 20.26 3.94 6.21
C PRO A 16 20.88 2.54 6.13
N GLY A 17 22.21 2.48 6.01
CA GLY A 17 22.93 1.21 6.00
C GLY A 17 22.62 0.36 7.24
N LEU A 18 22.20 -0.88 7.03
CA LEU A 18 21.86 -1.81 8.11
C LEU A 18 23.06 -2.70 8.45
N LYS A 19 23.27 -2.91 9.74
CA LYS A 19 24.39 -3.65 10.32
C LYS A 19 23.92 -4.44 11.54
N PRO A 20 23.25 -5.59 11.34
CA PRO A 20 22.90 -6.44 12.46
C PRO A 20 24.17 -6.78 13.26
N ASP A 21 24.00 -7.00 14.56
CA ASP A 21 25.07 -7.53 15.42
C ASP A 21 25.33 -9.02 15.08
N PRO A 22 26.10 -9.83 15.85
CA PRO A 22 26.59 -11.11 15.39
C PRO A 22 25.56 -11.94 14.62
N SER A 23 25.93 -12.24 13.38
CA SER A 23 25.08 -12.87 12.38
C SER A 23 25.59 -14.28 12.07
N VAL A 24 24.67 -15.16 11.72
CA VAL A 24 24.95 -16.54 11.33
C VAL A 24 24.68 -16.68 9.84
N TYR A 25 25.64 -17.30 9.16
CA TYR A 25 25.61 -17.64 7.74
C TYR A 25 25.80 -19.16 7.61
N HIS A 26 25.45 -19.71 6.44
CA HIS A 26 25.85 -21.07 6.09
C HIS A 26 27.38 -21.21 6.09
N GLU A 27 27.87 -22.39 6.44
CA GLU A 27 29.28 -22.72 6.36
C GLU A 27 29.77 -22.65 4.90
N GLY A 28 30.96 -22.08 4.70
CA GLY A 28 31.57 -21.92 3.37
C GLY A 28 31.24 -20.61 2.65
N LEU A 29 30.40 -19.73 3.21
CA LEU A 29 30.17 -18.40 2.63
C LEU A 29 31.44 -17.55 2.68
N ASP A 30 31.83 -16.98 1.54
CA ASP A 30 32.92 -16.00 1.47
C ASP A 30 32.47 -14.65 2.04
N VAL A 31 33.01 -14.30 3.20
CA VAL A 31 32.77 -13.03 3.89
C VAL A 31 33.93 -12.03 3.76
N SER A 32 34.98 -12.36 2.99
CA SER A 32 36.17 -11.52 2.85
C SER A 32 35.90 -10.17 2.15
N ARG A 33 34.92 -10.15 1.22
CA ARG A 33 34.57 -8.96 0.43
C ARG A 33 33.34 -8.22 0.96
N LYS A 34 32.33 -8.98 1.40
CA LYS A 34 31.07 -8.50 1.98
C LYS A 34 30.87 -9.22 3.32
N ILE A 35 31.09 -8.53 4.44
CA ILE A 35 30.96 -9.14 5.77
C ILE A 35 29.50 -9.30 6.16
N THR A 36 28.70 -8.26 5.95
CA THR A 36 27.24 -8.28 6.19
C THR A 36 26.53 -8.55 4.87
N GLN A 37 25.78 -9.66 4.81
CA GLN A 37 25.04 -10.11 3.64
C GLN A 37 23.62 -10.57 4.03
N PHE A 38 22.62 -9.70 3.95
CA PHE A 38 21.22 -10.06 4.25
C PHE A 38 20.68 -11.15 3.32
N GLY A 39 21.20 -11.24 2.09
CA GLY A 39 20.82 -12.29 1.13
C GLY A 39 21.22 -13.71 1.52
N GLU A 40 22.19 -13.86 2.43
CA GLU A 40 22.75 -15.15 2.85
C GLU A 40 22.55 -15.43 4.36
N LEU A 41 21.93 -14.49 5.07
CA LEU A 41 21.69 -14.55 6.52
C LEU A 41 20.78 -15.73 6.91
N GLU A 42 21.17 -16.46 7.94
CA GLU A 42 20.38 -17.55 8.54
C GLU A 42 19.79 -17.21 9.91
N LEU A 43 20.51 -16.43 10.72
CA LEU A 43 20.06 -15.92 12.01
C LEU A 43 20.80 -14.60 12.28
N HIS A 44 20.09 -13.55 12.71
CA HIS A 44 20.74 -12.34 13.20
C HIS A 44 20.41 -12.09 14.66
N SER A 45 21.30 -11.31 15.29
CA SER A 45 21.13 -10.82 16.64
C SER A 45 21.18 -9.29 16.66
N GLU A 46 20.62 -8.67 17.69
CA GLU A 46 20.83 -7.26 18.02
C GLU A 46 21.20 -7.17 19.50
N LEU A 47 22.25 -6.42 19.80
CA LEU A 47 22.84 -6.28 21.12
C LEU A 47 22.71 -4.81 21.57
N LYS A 48 22.15 -4.62 22.76
CA LYS A 48 22.03 -3.33 23.43
C LYS A 48 22.69 -3.36 24.79
N ALA A 49 23.29 -2.24 25.17
CA ALA A 49 24.08 -2.19 26.40
C ALA A 49 23.22 -2.09 27.67
N HIS A 50 22.02 -1.50 27.58
CA HIS A 50 21.23 -1.15 28.76
C HIS A 50 19.86 -1.82 28.78
N ASP A 51 19.36 -2.08 29.99
CA ASP A 51 18.01 -2.61 30.20
C ASP A 51 16.92 -1.68 29.65
N SER A 52 17.18 -0.37 29.62
CA SER A 52 16.27 0.66 29.07
C SER A 52 16.09 0.58 27.56
N ASP A 53 16.95 -0.18 26.87
CA ASP A 53 16.86 -0.44 25.43
C ASP A 53 15.84 -1.53 25.10
N ASP A 54 15.23 -2.19 26.09
CA ASP A 54 14.17 -3.18 25.86
C ASP A 54 13.05 -2.56 25.01
N ALA A 55 12.81 -3.20 23.86
CA ALA A 55 11.76 -2.82 22.93
C ALA A 55 10.35 -3.12 23.47
N PHE A 56 10.28 -3.95 24.51
CA PHE A 56 9.05 -4.49 25.08
C PHE A 56 9.04 -4.38 26.61
N VAL A 57 7.87 -4.58 27.22
CA VAL A 57 7.67 -4.53 28.66
C VAL A 57 6.82 -5.72 29.04
N ASP A 58 7.39 -6.63 29.82
CA ASP A 58 6.66 -7.81 30.30
C ASP A 58 5.59 -7.40 31.32
N PRO A 59 4.38 -8.01 31.28
CA PRO A 59 3.36 -7.79 32.29
C PRO A 59 3.88 -8.25 33.66
N PRO A 60 3.58 -7.50 34.73
CA PRO A 60 3.84 -7.95 36.10
C PRO A 60 3.08 -9.24 36.40
N GLU A 61 3.64 -10.05 37.30
CA GLU A 61 3.01 -11.30 37.73
C GLU A 61 1.61 -11.04 38.30
N GLY A 62 0.63 -11.87 37.92
CA GLY A 62 -0.77 -11.72 38.31
C GLY A 62 -1.55 -10.62 37.57
N THR A 63 -0.94 -9.90 36.64
CA THR A 63 -1.64 -8.90 35.81
C THR A 63 -2.37 -9.58 34.66
N ASP A 64 -3.61 -9.15 34.38
CA ASP A 64 -4.29 -9.52 33.15
C ASP A 64 -3.52 -8.95 31.95
N CYS A 65 -2.90 -9.83 31.19
CA CYS A 65 -2.09 -9.45 30.04
C CYS A 65 -2.94 -8.72 28.99
N ARG A 66 -4.25 -8.99 28.88
CA ARG A 66 -5.11 -8.38 27.85
C ARG A 66 -5.13 -6.84 27.92
N ASP A 67 -4.97 -6.26 29.09
CA ASP A 67 -4.95 -4.81 29.24
C ASP A 67 -3.53 -4.23 29.27
N TRP A 68 -2.52 -5.09 29.19
CA TRP A 68 -1.13 -4.71 29.30
C TRP A 68 -0.54 -4.21 27.98
N ARG A 69 0.07 -3.02 28.03
CA ARG A 69 0.81 -2.49 26.89
C ARG A 69 2.20 -3.13 26.83
N PHE A 70 2.33 -4.14 25.98
CA PHE A 70 3.60 -4.85 25.77
C PHE A 70 4.69 -4.00 25.12
N GLU A 71 4.33 -3.08 24.25
CA GLU A 71 5.30 -2.26 23.54
C GLU A 71 5.86 -1.12 24.41
N SER A 72 7.19 -1.06 24.52
CA SER A 72 7.87 0.06 25.20
C SER A 72 7.61 1.37 24.45
N PHE A 73 7.35 2.44 25.21
CA PHE A 73 7.16 3.79 24.70
C PHE A 73 8.35 4.72 24.98
N THR A 74 9.39 4.21 25.63
CA THR A 74 10.64 4.97 25.81
C THR A 74 11.27 5.26 24.45
N ASN A 75 12.04 6.35 24.35
CA ASN A 75 12.74 6.66 23.09
C ASN A 75 13.72 5.54 22.71
N ALA A 76 14.41 4.94 23.69
CA ALA A 76 15.32 3.84 23.48
C ALA A 76 14.59 2.58 22.99
N GLY A 77 13.54 2.14 23.69
CA GLY A 77 12.76 0.96 23.30
C GLY A 77 12.08 1.12 21.94
N ARG A 78 11.56 2.32 21.60
CA ARG A 78 11.02 2.60 20.26
C ARG A 78 12.09 2.48 19.18
N LYS A 79 13.30 3.03 19.41
CA LYS A 79 14.43 2.91 18.47
C LYS A 79 14.85 1.46 18.28
N SER A 80 15.01 0.69 19.37
CA SER A 80 15.32 -0.74 19.30
C SER A 80 14.26 -1.51 18.52
N ARG A 81 12.96 -1.27 18.79
CA ARG A 81 11.86 -1.92 18.08
C ARG A 81 11.87 -1.60 16.58
N SER A 82 12.06 -0.33 16.22
CA SER A 82 12.18 0.09 14.81
C SER A 82 13.35 -0.58 14.11
N GLN A 83 14.50 -0.69 14.77
CA GLN A 83 15.69 -1.34 14.20
C GLN A 83 15.48 -2.84 13.98
N LEU A 84 14.90 -3.55 14.95
CA LEU A 84 14.54 -4.96 14.83
C LEU A 84 13.58 -5.22 13.64
N ILE A 85 12.56 -4.37 13.49
CA ILE A 85 11.60 -4.44 12.37
C ILE A 85 12.28 -4.15 11.03
N HIS A 86 13.22 -3.20 10.97
CA HIS A 86 13.96 -2.90 9.74
C HIS A 86 14.83 -4.08 9.30
N TYR A 87 15.53 -4.74 10.22
CA TYR A 87 16.30 -5.94 9.87
C TYR A 87 15.42 -7.07 9.36
N ALA A 88 14.29 -7.33 10.02
CA ALA A 88 13.36 -8.35 9.55
C ALA A 88 12.78 -7.98 8.18
N THR A 89 12.40 -6.71 7.97
CA THR A 89 11.91 -6.21 6.68
C THR A 89 12.93 -6.45 5.57
N GLU A 90 14.19 -6.06 5.81
CA GLU A 90 15.27 -6.22 4.83
C GLU A 90 15.59 -7.69 4.58
N TRP A 91 15.67 -8.50 5.63
CA TRP A 91 15.94 -9.92 5.47
C TRP A 91 14.89 -10.62 4.64
N PHE A 92 13.61 -10.35 4.92
CA PHE A 92 12.53 -10.85 4.09
C PHE A 92 12.65 -10.27 2.68
N SER A 93 12.94 -8.98 2.45
CA SER A 93 13.09 -8.40 1.10
C SER A 93 14.18 -9.10 0.25
N ARG A 94 15.22 -9.65 0.89
CA ARG A 94 16.30 -10.39 0.20
C ARG A 94 16.04 -11.87 0.01
N GLN A 95 15.21 -12.48 0.86
CA GLN A 95 15.04 -13.94 0.88
C GLN A 95 13.57 -14.36 0.83
N HIS A 96 13.29 -15.50 0.21
CA HIS A 96 11.96 -16.11 0.24
C HIS A 96 11.78 -16.87 1.55
N ARG A 97 11.32 -16.15 2.58
CA ARG A 97 11.08 -16.71 3.92
C ARG A 97 9.59 -16.70 4.27
N ARG A 98 9.15 -17.79 4.90
CA ARG A 98 7.83 -17.95 5.53
C ARG A 98 7.84 -17.44 6.97
N HIS A 99 8.98 -17.59 7.64
CA HIS A 99 9.26 -17.01 8.96
C HIS A 99 10.76 -16.79 9.16
N ALA A 100 11.12 -16.05 10.20
CA ALA A 100 12.51 -15.90 10.62
C ALA A 100 12.60 -15.71 12.14
N PHE A 101 13.78 -15.95 12.70
CA PHE A 101 14.06 -15.77 14.12
C PHE A 101 15.12 -14.69 14.34
N THR A 102 15.00 -13.94 15.43
CA THR A 102 15.98 -12.95 15.89
C THR A 102 16.26 -13.18 17.37
N ILE A 103 17.54 -13.06 17.76
CA ILE A 103 17.94 -13.00 19.17
C ILE A 103 18.17 -11.54 19.54
N PHE A 104 17.41 -11.02 20.50
CA PHE A 104 17.58 -9.67 21.00
C PHE A 104 18.18 -9.70 22.40
N LEU A 105 19.42 -9.22 22.54
CA LEU A 105 20.13 -9.12 23.81
C LEU A 105 20.19 -7.67 24.26
N PHE A 106 19.88 -7.40 25.53
CA PHE A 106 19.93 -6.06 26.09
C PHE A 106 20.29 -6.11 27.57
N GLY A 107 21.33 -5.38 27.97
CA GLY A 107 21.86 -5.42 29.34
C GLY A 107 22.24 -6.84 29.78
N THR A 108 21.43 -7.44 30.65
CA THR A 108 21.60 -8.84 31.10
C THR A 108 20.50 -9.80 30.64
N TYR A 109 19.63 -9.34 29.75
CA TYR A 109 18.44 -10.07 29.31
C TYR A 109 18.50 -10.47 27.84
N VAL A 110 17.73 -11.51 27.51
CA VAL A 110 17.52 -11.99 26.15
C VAL A 110 16.02 -12.13 25.88
N ARG A 111 15.63 -11.82 24.65
CA ARG A 111 14.33 -12.18 24.05
C ARG A 111 14.55 -12.89 22.72
N PHE A 112 13.72 -13.89 22.44
CA PHE A 112 13.57 -14.45 21.11
C PHE A 112 12.39 -13.81 20.41
N ILE A 113 12.57 -13.52 19.12
CA ILE A 113 11.51 -12.98 18.28
C ILE A 113 11.36 -13.90 17.08
N ARG A 114 10.12 -14.35 16.81
CA ARG A 114 9.75 -15.01 15.55
C ARG A 114 8.92 -14.06 14.71
N TRP A 115 9.34 -13.82 13.48
CA TRP A 115 8.64 -12.98 12.50
C TRP A 115 7.93 -13.85 11.46
N ASP A 116 6.73 -13.44 11.04
CA ASP A 116 6.14 -13.84 9.77
C ASP A 116 5.30 -12.68 9.19
N ARG A 117 4.56 -12.93 8.11
CA ARG A 117 3.81 -11.87 7.42
C ARG A 117 2.54 -11.42 8.14
N ALA A 118 2.11 -12.14 9.18
CA ALA A 118 1.02 -11.71 10.05
C ALA A 118 1.52 -10.84 11.20
N GLY A 119 2.76 -11.05 11.68
CA GLY A 119 3.31 -10.25 12.76
C GLY A 119 4.58 -10.83 13.39
N ALA A 120 4.72 -10.60 14.70
CA ALA A 120 5.83 -11.07 15.50
C ALA A 120 5.34 -11.75 16.77
N ILE A 121 6.00 -12.85 17.16
CA ILE A 121 5.87 -13.49 18.47
C ILE A 121 7.14 -13.19 19.24
N VAL A 122 7.00 -12.65 20.46
CA VAL A 122 8.13 -12.23 21.29
C VAL A 122 8.08 -12.98 22.61
N SER A 123 9.21 -13.60 23.01
CA SER A 123 9.29 -14.31 24.29
C SER A 123 9.28 -13.32 25.47
N LYS A 124 8.89 -13.83 26.65
CA LYS A 124 9.26 -13.20 27.93
C LYS A 124 10.78 -13.02 27.99
N ARG A 125 11.26 -11.96 28.65
CA ARG A 125 12.70 -11.78 28.84
C ARG A 125 13.21 -12.74 29.91
N PHE A 126 14.44 -13.24 29.73
CA PHE A 126 15.14 -14.02 30.75
C PHE A 126 16.56 -13.50 30.96
N ASN A 127 17.09 -13.62 32.17
CA ASN A 127 18.43 -13.15 32.49
C ASN A 127 19.46 -14.24 32.15
N PHE A 128 20.23 -14.03 31.09
CA PHE A 128 21.18 -15.03 30.61
C PHE A 128 22.41 -15.21 31.50
N LYS A 129 22.69 -14.26 32.42
CA LYS A 129 23.76 -14.40 33.40
C LYS A 129 23.35 -15.34 34.55
N SER A 130 22.06 -15.32 34.91
CA SER A 130 21.52 -16.21 35.94
C SER A 130 21.20 -17.59 35.39
N ASP A 131 20.61 -17.67 34.20
CA ASP A 131 20.27 -18.91 33.52
C ASP A 131 20.38 -18.74 32.00
N CYS A 132 21.38 -19.38 31.41
CA CYS A 132 21.61 -19.37 29.97
C CYS A 132 21.01 -20.57 29.23
N SER A 133 20.32 -21.48 29.93
CA SER A 133 19.81 -22.74 29.36
C SER A 133 18.92 -22.50 28.14
N TYR A 134 17.99 -21.55 28.20
CA TYR A 134 17.12 -21.19 27.08
C TYR A 134 17.89 -20.69 25.85
N LEU A 135 18.97 -19.93 26.03
CA LEU A 135 19.80 -19.44 24.93
C LEU A 135 20.58 -20.58 24.28
N VAL A 136 21.19 -21.45 25.08
CA VAL A 136 21.91 -22.62 24.60
C VAL A 136 20.97 -23.58 23.88
N GLU A 137 19.82 -23.86 24.47
CA GLU A 137 18.80 -24.75 23.88
C GLU A 137 18.25 -24.18 22.58
N PHE A 138 17.95 -22.88 22.51
CA PHE A 138 17.50 -22.25 21.27
C PHE A 138 18.55 -22.41 20.16
N LEU A 139 19.82 -22.10 20.44
CA LEU A 139 20.89 -22.21 19.46
C LEU A 139 21.12 -23.66 19.02
N TRP A 140 21.06 -24.60 19.96
CA TRP A 140 21.16 -26.04 19.66
C TRP A 140 19.99 -26.51 18.79
N ARG A 141 18.74 -26.17 19.13
CA ARG A 141 17.59 -26.52 18.31
C ARG A 141 17.68 -25.87 16.92
N PHE A 142 18.04 -24.58 16.86
CA PHE A 142 18.16 -23.84 15.60
C PHE A 142 19.24 -24.45 14.67
N SER A 143 20.38 -24.88 15.22
CA SER A 143 21.43 -25.50 14.41
C SER A 143 21.02 -26.87 13.84
N HIS A 144 20.07 -27.56 14.48
CA HIS A 144 19.51 -28.83 14.00
C HIS A 144 18.27 -28.67 13.11
N LEU A 145 17.73 -27.46 12.94
CA LEU A 145 16.67 -27.20 11.97
C LEU A 145 17.21 -27.31 10.54
N ASP A 146 16.40 -27.89 9.66
CA ASP A 146 16.57 -27.81 8.22
C ASP A 146 16.18 -26.42 7.69
N ASP A 147 16.37 -26.20 6.39
CA ASP A 147 16.09 -24.92 5.73
C ASP A 147 14.60 -24.50 5.92
N VAL A 148 13.67 -25.44 5.85
CA VAL A 148 12.23 -25.20 6.05
C VAL A 148 11.94 -24.81 7.49
N GLY A 149 12.51 -25.52 8.47
CA GLY A 149 12.41 -25.21 9.89
C GLY A 149 12.97 -23.83 10.24
N ARG A 150 14.07 -23.42 9.58
CA ARG A 150 14.63 -22.06 9.68
C ARG A 150 13.77 -21.01 8.96
N GLY A 151 12.82 -21.45 8.14
CA GLY A 151 11.79 -20.62 7.51
C GLY A 151 12.03 -20.28 6.06
N ARG A 152 12.98 -20.92 5.37
CA ARG A 152 13.14 -20.80 3.92
C ARG A 152 11.97 -21.48 3.21
N ASP A 153 11.55 -20.90 2.09
CA ASP A 153 10.50 -21.48 1.26
C ASP A 153 11.05 -22.66 0.44
N PRO A 154 10.57 -23.91 0.64
CA PRO A 154 11.05 -25.09 -0.09
C PRO A 154 10.76 -25.05 -1.59
N PHE A 155 9.85 -24.17 -2.05
CA PHE A 155 9.51 -24.02 -3.47
C PHE A 155 10.30 -22.89 -4.16
N VAL A 156 11.37 -22.41 -3.52
CA VAL A 156 12.30 -21.44 -4.11
C VAL A 156 13.73 -21.89 -3.86
N ARG A 157 14.50 -22.05 -4.94
CA ARG A 157 15.92 -22.43 -4.88
C ARG A 157 16.80 -21.46 -5.65
N ARG A 158 18.11 -21.50 -5.40
CA ARG A 158 19.09 -20.82 -6.27
C ARG A 158 19.14 -21.55 -7.62
N ALA A 159 19.32 -20.77 -8.68
CA ALA A 159 19.57 -21.31 -10.01
C ALA A 159 20.98 -21.90 -10.10
N THR A 160 21.14 -22.95 -10.90
CA THR A 160 22.44 -23.44 -11.34
C THR A 160 23.14 -22.40 -12.22
N PRO A 161 24.46 -22.49 -12.44
CA PRO A 161 25.18 -21.56 -13.32
C PRO A 161 24.60 -21.47 -14.74
N GLU A 162 24.12 -22.59 -15.29
CA GLU A 162 23.52 -22.61 -16.63
C GLU A 162 22.12 -21.98 -16.64
N GLU A 163 21.28 -22.29 -15.66
CA GLU A 163 19.98 -21.62 -15.48
C GLU A 163 20.15 -20.11 -15.31
N ALA A 164 21.14 -19.68 -14.51
CA ALA A 164 21.43 -18.27 -14.32
C ALA A 164 21.85 -17.58 -15.62
N ARG A 165 22.67 -18.24 -16.45
CA ARG A 165 23.07 -17.75 -17.77
C ARG A 165 21.86 -17.54 -18.69
N ILE A 166 20.92 -18.49 -18.70
CA ILE A 166 19.67 -18.39 -19.48
C ILE A 166 18.81 -17.23 -18.95
N ALA A 167 18.64 -17.12 -17.63
CA ALA A 167 17.86 -16.05 -17.03
C ALA A 167 18.43 -14.66 -17.36
N HIS A 168 19.75 -14.48 -17.28
CA HIS A 168 20.39 -13.21 -17.65
C HIS A 168 20.13 -12.85 -19.12
N MET A 169 20.19 -13.82 -20.03
CA MET A 169 19.94 -13.59 -21.45
C MET A 169 18.47 -13.26 -21.72
N GLU A 170 17.53 -14.03 -21.15
CA GLU A 170 16.11 -13.93 -21.47
C GLU A 170 15.38 -12.82 -20.69
N LEU A 171 15.89 -12.43 -19.52
CA LEU A 171 15.25 -11.44 -18.63
C LEU A 171 16.04 -10.13 -18.54
N GLU A 172 16.98 -9.86 -19.45
CA GLU A 172 17.81 -8.62 -19.46
C GLU A 172 16.96 -7.34 -19.46
N GLU A 173 15.80 -7.36 -20.13
CA GLU A 173 14.87 -6.22 -20.13
C GLU A 173 14.44 -5.79 -18.72
N TRP A 174 14.35 -6.74 -17.78
CA TRP A 174 13.93 -6.51 -16.39
C TRP A 174 15.04 -6.75 -15.38
N LYS A 175 16.30 -6.58 -15.81
CA LYS A 175 17.45 -6.70 -14.94
C LYS A 175 17.27 -5.88 -13.65
N PRO A 176 17.51 -6.47 -12.47
CA PRO A 176 17.37 -5.76 -11.20
C PRO A 176 18.39 -4.62 -11.11
N LYS A 177 18.00 -3.52 -10.42
CA LYS A 177 18.90 -2.39 -10.17
C LYS A 177 20.06 -2.74 -9.24
N ALA A 178 19.83 -3.67 -8.33
CA ALA A 178 20.83 -4.22 -7.41
C ALA A 178 21.29 -5.59 -7.91
N GLU A 179 22.51 -5.99 -7.52
CA GLU A 179 22.95 -7.37 -7.69
C GLU A 179 22.00 -8.31 -6.93
N ARG A 180 21.34 -9.21 -7.66
CA ARG A 180 20.43 -10.22 -7.10
C ARG A 180 20.77 -11.58 -7.71
N PRO A 181 20.67 -12.66 -6.92
CA PRO A 181 20.83 -14.00 -7.44
C PRO A 181 19.64 -14.37 -8.34
N VAL A 182 19.92 -15.17 -9.36
CA VAL A 182 18.85 -15.87 -10.08
C VAL A 182 18.30 -16.98 -9.19
N ILE A 183 16.98 -17.03 -9.10
CA ILE A 183 16.23 -18.03 -8.34
C ILE A 183 15.30 -18.79 -9.27
N VAL A 184 14.92 -20.00 -8.84
CA VAL A 184 13.94 -20.84 -9.53
C VAL A 184 12.74 -21.02 -8.61
N PHE A 185 11.57 -20.64 -9.09
CA PHE A 185 10.30 -20.90 -8.44
C PHE A 185 9.73 -22.22 -8.93
N THR A 186 9.31 -23.07 -8.01
CA THR A 186 8.48 -24.23 -8.29
C THR A 186 7.02 -23.88 -8.04
N VAL A 187 6.17 -24.02 -9.06
CA VAL A 187 4.74 -23.68 -9.01
C VAL A 187 3.93 -24.85 -9.55
N SER A 188 2.83 -25.20 -8.89
CA SER A 188 1.94 -26.28 -9.34
C SER A 188 1.21 -25.90 -10.62
N GLY A 189 1.35 -26.73 -11.66
CA GLY A 189 0.58 -26.68 -12.90
C GLY A 189 -0.88 -27.09 -12.70
N GLU A 190 -1.74 -26.75 -13.67
CA GLU A 190 -3.16 -27.17 -13.65
C GLU A 190 -3.31 -28.69 -13.75
N ASP A 191 -2.35 -29.38 -14.35
CA ASP A 191 -2.28 -30.85 -14.42
C ASP A 191 -1.73 -31.49 -13.14
N GLY A 192 -1.49 -30.69 -12.09
CA GLY A 192 -0.90 -31.10 -10.83
C GLY A 192 0.62 -31.30 -10.86
N LYS A 193 1.28 -31.14 -12.02
CA LYS A 193 2.74 -31.28 -12.12
C LYS A 193 3.45 -30.00 -11.74
N ALA A 194 4.62 -30.13 -11.12
CA ALA A 194 5.48 -29.00 -10.83
C ALA A 194 6.02 -28.35 -12.12
N ARG A 195 5.96 -27.03 -12.19
CA ARG A 195 6.58 -26.19 -13.23
C ARG A 195 7.63 -25.31 -12.61
N GLU A 196 8.75 -25.12 -13.31
CA GLU A 196 9.87 -24.33 -12.83
C GLU A 196 10.04 -23.04 -13.64
N PHE A 197 10.22 -21.93 -12.93
CA PHE A 197 10.31 -20.58 -13.51
C PHE A 197 11.57 -19.88 -13.01
N LEU A 198 12.45 -19.49 -13.93
CA LEU A 198 13.64 -18.70 -13.63
C LEU A 198 13.28 -17.24 -13.40
N ALA A 199 13.83 -16.61 -12.36
CA ALA A 199 13.65 -15.20 -12.05
C ALA A 199 14.97 -14.54 -11.67
N TRP A 200 15.29 -13.38 -12.25
CA TRP A 200 16.52 -12.63 -11.94
C TRP A 200 16.33 -11.51 -10.90
N GLY A 201 15.09 -11.06 -10.69
CA GLY A 201 14.79 -10.04 -9.70
C GLY A 201 13.32 -9.65 -9.72
N SER A 202 12.84 -9.05 -8.64
CA SER A 202 11.47 -8.54 -8.57
C SER A 202 11.38 -7.13 -9.15
N MET A 203 10.27 -6.83 -9.83
CA MET A 203 9.94 -5.46 -10.25
C MET A 203 9.51 -4.57 -9.08
N SER A 204 9.04 -5.18 -7.99
CA SER A 204 8.60 -4.50 -6.78
C SER A 204 9.07 -5.25 -5.53
N GLU A 205 9.56 -4.50 -4.55
CA GLU A 205 9.96 -5.04 -3.24
C GLU A 205 9.11 -4.42 -2.14
N PRO A 206 8.47 -5.23 -1.27
CA PRO A 206 7.62 -4.71 -0.23
C PRO A 206 8.45 -4.00 0.86
N ARG A 207 8.06 -2.77 1.20
CA ARG A 207 8.66 -1.97 2.28
C ARG A 207 8.09 -2.28 3.67
N SER A 208 7.10 -3.17 3.74
CA SER A 208 6.49 -3.63 4.99
C SER A 208 6.84 -5.08 5.26
N LEU A 209 7.08 -5.40 6.53
CA LEU A 209 7.28 -6.77 6.99
C LEU A 209 5.98 -7.58 6.93
N THR A 210 4.86 -6.97 7.32
CA THR A 210 3.54 -7.59 7.43
C THR A 210 2.58 -7.11 6.35
N GLY A 211 1.50 -7.86 6.13
CA GLY A 211 0.48 -7.55 5.13
C GLY A 211 0.59 -8.41 3.88
N ARG A 212 0.19 -7.85 2.72
CA ARG A 212 0.24 -8.54 1.41
C ARG A 212 1.67 -8.86 0.97
N CYS A 213 2.61 -7.96 1.26
CA CYS A 213 4.03 -8.11 0.93
C CYS A 213 4.30 -8.62 -0.50
N THR A 214 3.51 -8.13 -1.46
CA THR A 214 3.49 -8.61 -2.86
C THR A 214 4.83 -8.36 -3.54
N ARG A 215 5.28 -9.36 -4.29
CA ARG A 215 6.39 -9.30 -5.24
C ARG A 215 5.92 -9.77 -6.59
N THR A 216 6.39 -9.11 -7.63
CA THR A 216 6.16 -9.53 -9.01
C THR A 216 7.48 -9.76 -9.72
N TYR A 217 7.57 -10.87 -10.44
CA TYR A 217 8.78 -11.35 -11.10
C TYR A 217 8.48 -11.59 -12.57
N PRO A 218 9.17 -10.91 -13.49
CA PRO A 218 9.34 -11.39 -14.85
C PRO A 218 10.08 -12.71 -14.78
N VAL A 219 9.50 -13.76 -15.33
CA VAL A 219 10.04 -15.12 -15.26
C VAL A 219 10.12 -15.77 -16.62
N TYR A 220 11.05 -16.71 -16.76
CA TYR A 220 11.22 -17.52 -17.96
C TYR A 220 11.05 -19.00 -17.63
N GLU A 221 10.23 -19.71 -18.41
CA GLU A 221 10.08 -21.16 -18.29
C GLU A 221 10.89 -21.86 -19.39
N ILE A 222 11.87 -22.67 -18.98
CA ILE A 222 12.80 -23.33 -19.90
C ILE A 222 12.08 -24.28 -20.87
N VAL A 223 11.05 -24.98 -20.38
CA VAL A 223 10.32 -26.01 -21.14
C VAL A 223 9.55 -25.40 -22.31
N THR A 224 8.78 -24.34 -22.04
CA THR A 224 7.93 -23.69 -23.05
C THR A 224 8.67 -22.60 -23.83
N LYS A 225 9.82 -22.16 -23.30
CA LYS A 225 10.60 -21.02 -23.80
C LYS A 225 9.81 -19.71 -23.82
N GLN A 226 8.87 -19.57 -22.89
CA GLN A 226 8.00 -18.40 -22.79
C GLN A 226 8.35 -17.55 -21.56
N LYS A 227 8.01 -16.26 -21.66
CA LYS A 227 8.14 -15.28 -20.57
C LYS A 227 6.77 -15.04 -19.96
N TYR A 228 6.74 -14.96 -18.64
CA TYR A 228 5.52 -14.78 -17.87
C TYR A 228 5.75 -13.81 -16.71
N LEU A 229 4.67 -13.45 -16.04
CA LEU A 229 4.73 -12.74 -14.77
C LEU A 229 4.36 -13.70 -13.63
N LEU A 230 5.24 -13.88 -12.67
CA LEU A 230 4.95 -14.58 -11.41
C LEU A 230 4.64 -13.54 -10.33
N LYS A 231 3.51 -13.72 -9.63
CA LYS A 231 3.13 -12.93 -8.45
C LYS A 231 3.27 -13.80 -7.21
N ASP A 232 3.97 -13.28 -6.20
CA ASP A 232 4.22 -13.91 -4.91
C ASP A 232 3.72 -12.98 -3.80
N ALA A 233 2.67 -13.36 -3.08
CA ALA A 233 1.98 -12.49 -2.13
C ALA A 233 1.41 -13.26 -0.94
N TRP A 234 1.05 -12.55 0.12
CA TRP A 234 0.45 -13.09 1.34
C TRP A 234 -0.99 -12.60 1.48
N ARG A 235 -1.93 -13.36 0.91
CA ARG A 235 -3.36 -13.01 0.96
C ARG A 235 -3.92 -13.24 2.35
N ALA A 236 -4.86 -12.40 2.77
CA ALA A 236 -5.64 -12.65 3.98
C ALA A 236 -6.57 -13.84 3.76
N HIS A 237 -6.82 -14.62 4.81
CA HIS A 237 -7.74 -15.76 4.75
C HIS A 237 -9.15 -15.38 4.27
N SER A 238 -9.62 -14.19 4.65
CA SER A 238 -10.94 -13.63 4.29
C SER A 238 -11.10 -13.22 2.83
N LEU A 239 -10.03 -13.23 2.04
CA LEU A 239 -10.04 -12.88 0.62
C LEU A 239 -9.94 -14.13 -0.25
N SER A 240 -10.70 -14.15 -1.34
CA SER A 240 -10.62 -15.19 -2.36
C SER A 240 -9.23 -15.18 -3.01
N PRO A 241 -8.68 -16.34 -3.41
CA PRO A 241 -7.42 -16.40 -4.14
C PRO A 241 -7.56 -15.70 -5.51
N GLU A 242 -6.66 -14.78 -5.83
CA GLU A 242 -6.65 -14.05 -7.11
C GLU A 242 -6.52 -15.01 -8.30
N ALA A 243 -5.71 -16.06 -8.17
CA ALA A 243 -5.60 -17.12 -9.17
C ALA A 243 -6.95 -17.74 -9.56
N ASP A 244 -7.88 -17.88 -8.59
CA ASP A 244 -9.21 -18.45 -8.83
C ASP A 244 -10.10 -17.45 -9.58
N ILE A 245 -10.02 -16.16 -9.22
CA ILE A 245 -10.69 -15.07 -9.94
C ILE A 245 -10.21 -15.03 -11.39
N LEU A 246 -8.91 -15.00 -11.63
CA LEU A 246 -8.35 -14.98 -12.98
C LEU A 246 -8.71 -16.25 -13.79
N ARG A 247 -8.83 -17.41 -13.14
CA ARG A 247 -9.31 -18.64 -13.80
C ARG A 247 -10.78 -18.53 -14.20
N GLU A 248 -11.63 -17.96 -13.34
CA GLU A 248 -13.04 -17.68 -13.66
C GLU A 248 -13.16 -16.70 -14.85
N LEU A 249 -12.40 -15.59 -14.82
CA LEU A 249 -12.38 -14.60 -15.91
C LEU A 249 -11.91 -15.21 -17.24
N ARG A 250 -10.85 -16.04 -17.21
CA ARG A 250 -10.37 -16.79 -18.38
C ARG A 250 -11.48 -17.69 -18.95
N ASN A 251 -12.17 -18.45 -18.10
CA ASN A 251 -13.23 -19.37 -18.53
C ASN A 251 -14.43 -18.63 -19.13
N ALA A 252 -14.74 -17.44 -18.60
CA ALA A 252 -15.74 -16.53 -19.14
C ALA A 252 -15.25 -15.71 -20.36
N LYS A 253 -14.03 -15.96 -20.83
CA LYS A 253 -13.38 -15.30 -21.98
C LYS A 253 -13.36 -13.77 -21.85
N VAL A 254 -13.15 -13.28 -20.63
CA VAL A 254 -13.02 -11.84 -20.36
C VAL A 254 -11.73 -11.35 -21.01
N GLU A 255 -11.83 -10.28 -21.79
CA GLU A 255 -10.72 -9.63 -22.47
C GLU A 255 -10.06 -8.57 -21.57
N HIS A 256 -8.86 -8.11 -21.94
CA HIS A 256 -8.15 -7.03 -21.24
C HIS A 256 -7.89 -7.28 -19.74
N VAL A 257 -7.76 -8.55 -19.36
CA VAL A 257 -7.35 -9.00 -18.03
C VAL A 257 -6.18 -9.99 -18.14
N PRO A 258 -5.33 -10.15 -17.11
CA PRO A 258 -4.26 -11.12 -17.12
C PRO A 258 -4.79 -12.54 -17.31
N ILE A 259 -4.16 -13.30 -18.20
CA ILE A 259 -4.51 -14.70 -18.37
C ILE A 259 -3.75 -15.50 -17.31
N TYR A 260 -4.47 -16.12 -16.38
CA TYR A 260 -3.91 -17.08 -15.40
C TYR A 260 -3.18 -18.22 -16.11
N ILE A 261 -1.98 -18.64 -15.68
CA ILE A 261 -1.22 -19.73 -16.32
C ILE A 261 -1.13 -20.97 -15.43
N CYS A 262 -0.78 -20.81 -14.15
CA CYS A 262 -0.73 -21.87 -13.15
C CYS A 262 -0.48 -21.31 -11.75
N GLY A 263 -0.56 -22.16 -10.72
CA GLY A 263 -0.30 -21.81 -9.32
C GLY A 263 -1.55 -21.44 -8.53
N GLY A 264 -1.34 -20.93 -7.32
CA GLY A 264 -2.38 -20.69 -6.34
C GLY A 264 -1.79 -20.60 -4.94
N ASP A 265 -2.53 -21.05 -3.93
CA ASP A 265 -1.97 -21.13 -2.59
C ASP A 265 -0.87 -22.18 -2.50
N VAL A 266 0.24 -21.82 -1.86
CA VAL A 266 1.41 -22.68 -1.68
C VAL A 266 1.18 -23.60 -0.49
N GLN A 267 1.46 -24.89 -0.68
CA GLN A 267 1.35 -25.90 0.38
C GLN A 267 2.18 -25.51 1.61
N ASP A 268 1.56 -25.63 2.80
CA ASP A 268 2.11 -25.24 4.10
C ASP A 268 2.58 -23.77 4.17
N GLY A 269 2.13 -22.93 3.24
CA GLY A 269 2.44 -21.52 3.15
C GLY A 269 1.55 -20.68 4.04
N VAL A 270 1.31 -21.07 5.29
CA VAL A 270 0.42 -20.35 6.22
C VAL A 270 1.21 -19.69 7.34
N THR A 271 0.79 -18.49 7.75
CA THR A 271 1.34 -17.84 8.94
C THR A 271 1.02 -18.64 10.20
N ARG A 272 1.80 -18.40 11.27
CA ARG A 272 1.55 -19.05 12.57
C ARG A 272 1.34 -18.06 13.71
N THR A 273 1.63 -16.78 13.49
CA THR A 273 1.40 -15.73 14.51
C THR A 273 -0.09 -15.65 14.92
N ASP A 274 -1.00 -15.93 13.98
CA ASP A 274 -2.44 -15.98 14.22
C ASP A 274 -2.90 -17.10 15.17
N LEU A 275 -2.14 -18.21 15.29
CA LEU A 275 -2.45 -19.29 16.25
C LEU A 275 -2.38 -18.84 17.71
N TYR A 276 -1.74 -17.70 17.96
CA TYR A 276 -1.61 -17.10 19.28
C TYR A 276 -2.73 -16.07 19.55
N VAL A 277 -3.78 -16.03 18.72
CA VAL A 277 -5.02 -15.23 18.92
C VAL A 277 -6.18 -16.17 19.31
N THR A 278 -7.07 -15.77 20.22
CA THR A 278 -8.22 -16.59 20.71
C THR A 278 -9.40 -16.62 19.73
N ALA A 279 -10.20 -17.69 19.76
CA ALA A 279 -11.30 -17.92 18.80
C ALA A 279 -12.66 -17.31 19.20
N GLU A 280 -12.88 -16.95 20.46
CA GLU A 280 -14.12 -16.30 20.90
C GLU A 280 -14.29 -14.90 20.25
N GLU A 281 -13.22 -14.35 19.67
CA GLU A 281 -13.14 -12.98 19.15
C GLU A 281 -12.95 -12.93 17.61
N ALA A 282 -12.83 -14.08 16.93
CA ALA A 282 -12.89 -14.16 15.47
C ALA A 282 -14.34 -14.01 14.94
N ASP A 283 -15.31 -14.30 15.80
CA ASP A 283 -16.75 -14.33 15.48
C ASP A 283 -17.44 -12.95 15.65
N GLU A 284 -16.85 -12.01 16.41
CA GLU A 284 -17.46 -10.69 16.68
C GLU A 284 -17.21 -9.63 15.59
N GLY A 285 -16.42 -9.95 14.56
CA GLY A 285 -16.09 -9.00 13.48
C GLY A 285 -16.40 -9.45 12.06
N TRP A 286 -16.51 -10.76 11.82
CA TRP A 286 -16.42 -11.34 10.48
C TRP A 286 -17.26 -12.62 10.38
N GLY A 287 -18.58 -12.48 10.29
CA GLY A 287 -19.56 -13.57 10.38
C GLY A 287 -19.56 -14.62 9.25
N ASP A 288 -18.50 -14.72 8.44
CA ASP A 288 -18.37 -15.70 7.35
C ASP A 288 -16.97 -16.34 7.27
N VAL A 289 -16.10 -16.14 8.26
CA VAL A 289 -14.77 -16.77 8.28
C VAL A 289 -14.90 -18.16 8.91
N PRO A 290 -14.54 -19.25 8.21
CA PRO A 290 -14.44 -20.57 8.84
C PRO A 290 -13.50 -20.48 10.04
N ALA A 291 -13.96 -20.92 11.21
CA ALA A 291 -13.11 -20.99 12.40
C ALA A 291 -11.81 -21.71 12.04
N ALA A 292 -10.67 -21.10 12.36
CA ALA A 292 -9.36 -21.73 12.17
C ALA A 292 -9.40 -23.15 12.76
N PRO A 293 -8.81 -24.15 12.06
CA PRO A 293 -8.93 -25.55 12.46
C PRO A 293 -8.52 -25.75 13.93
N PRO A 294 -9.31 -26.49 14.73
CA PRO A 294 -9.05 -26.71 16.14
C PRO A 294 -7.94 -27.74 16.31
N SER A 295 -6.69 -27.33 16.12
CA SER A 295 -5.54 -28.14 16.51
C SER A 295 -4.45 -27.23 17.05
N SER A 296 -4.13 -27.39 18.35
CA SER A 296 -3.03 -26.75 19.09
C SER A 296 -3.16 -25.26 19.47
N LYS A 297 -4.31 -24.84 20.02
CA LYS A 297 -4.37 -23.54 20.72
C LYS A 297 -3.45 -23.58 21.94
N MET A 298 -2.39 -22.77 21.95
CA MET A 298 -1.49 -22.64 23.10
C MET A 298 -2.14 -21.81 24.22
N ASP A 299 -1.72 -22.04 25.47
CA ASP A 299 -2.15 -21.26 26.64
C ASP A 299 -2.00 -19.76 26.37
N GLY A 300 -3.09 -19.02 26.56
CA GLY A 300 -3.19 -17.60 26.26
C GLY A 300 -2.96 -16.67 27.44
N SER A 301 -2.47 -17.18 28.55
CA SER A 301 -2.18 -16.41 29.77
C SER A 301 -1.18 -15.25 29.56
N TRP A 302 -0.28 -15.31 28.56
CA TRP A 302 0.74 -14.28 28.27
C TRP A 302 0.43 -13.40 27.04
N LYS A 303 -0.86 -13.22 26.69
CA LYS A 303 -1.28 -12.38 25.55
C LYS A 303 -1.44 -10.93 25.98
N CYS A 304 -0.45 -10.08 25.67
CA CYS A 304 -0.40 -8.66 26.08
C CYS A 304 -0.96 -7.59 25.11
N GLY A 305 -2.09 -6.94 25.45
CA GLY A 305 -2.65 -5.80 24.69
C GLY A 305 -4.11 -5.98 24.23
N LYS A 306 -4.74 -4.94 23.67
CA LYS A 306 -6.15 -5.00 23.24
C LYS A 306 -6.33 -5.26 21.75
N SER A 307 -5.37 -4.88 20.90
CA SER A 307 -5.53 -4.77 19.43
C SER A 307 -5.30 -6.05 18.62
N TRP A 308 -5.68 -7.21 19.16
CA TRP A 308 -5.47 -8.53 18.53
C TRP A 308 -6.19 -8.72 17.20
N TRP A 309 -7.32 -8.03 17.02
CA TRP A 309 -8.11 -8.04 15.78
C TRP A 309 -7.33 -7.59 14.54
N ARG A 310 -6.12 -7.04 14.70
CA ARG A 310 -5.23 -6.63 13.61
C ARG A 310 -4.32 -7.76 13.10
N ILE A 311 -4.23 -8.89 13.81
CA ILE A 311 -3.45 -10.05 13.36
C ILE A 311 -4.37 -10.91 12.50
N THR A 312 -4.10 -10.92 11.19
CA THR A 312 -4.86 -11.70 10.22
C THR A 312 -4.05 -12.92 9.80
N GLN A 313 -4.66 -14.11 9.82
CA GLN A 313 -4.06 -15.29 9.21
C GLN A 313 -3.87 -15.06 7.71
N ARG A 314 -2.68 -15.40 7.21
CA ARG A 314 -2.32 -15.19 5.80
C ARG A 314 -1.79 -16.46 5.15
N PHE A 315 -2.10 -16.59 3.87
CA PHE A 315 -1.66 -17.67 3.01
C PHE A 315 -0.72 -17.11 1.95
N LEU A 316 0.42 -17.76 1.77
CA LEU A 316 1.35 -17.54 0.67
C LEU A 316 0.66 -17.99 -0.62
N HIS A 317 0.36 -17.04 -1.47
CA HIS A 317 -0.29 -17.21 -2.75
C HIS A 317 0.72 -16.89 -3.86
N ARG A 318 1.02 -17.90 -4.68
CA ARG A 318 2.00 -17.83 -5.77
C ARG A 318 1.41 -18.36 -7.06
N PHE A 319 1.28 -17.50 -8.05
CA PHE A 319 0.76 -17.89 -9.36
C PHE A 319 1.47 -17.15 -10.49
N VAL A 320 1.31 -17.69 -11.69
CA VAL A 320 1.89 -17.18 -12.93
C VAL A 320 0.76 -16.69 -13.84
N SER A 321 0.96 -15.55 -14.50
CA SER A 321 0.06 -14.98 -15.51
C SER A 321 0.81 -14.59 -16.79
N SER A 322 0.09 -14.35 -17.87
CA SER A 322 0.66 -14.09 -19.21
C SER A 322 1.25 -12.70 -19.42
N VAL A 323 0.98 -11.73 -18.53
CA VAL A 323 1.15 -10.31 -18.85
C VAL A 323 2.32 -9.70 -18.10
N ILE A 324 3.30 -9.18 -18.84
CA ILE A 324 4.32 -8.26 -18.33
C ILE A 324 4.09 -6.89 -18.99
N GLY A 325 3.38 -6.00 -18.31
CA GLY A 325 3.00 -4.68 -18.83
C GLY A 325 3.83 -3.53 -18.28
N LYS A 326 3.74 -2.37 -18.94
CA LYS A 326 4.32 -1.10 -18.48
C LYS A 326 3.28 -0.30 -17.69
N PRO A 327 3.67 0.49 -16.68
CA PRO A 327 2.72 1.32 -15.93
C PRO A 327 1.98 2.32 -16.82
N LEU A 328 0.74 2.69 -16.47
CA LEU A 328 -0.09 3.62 -17.22
C LEU A 328 0.63 4.93 -17.59
N LYS A 329 1.39 5.54 -16.65
CA LYS A 329 2.15 6.80 -16.87
C LYS A 329 3.10 6.80 -18.09
N ASN A 330 3.36 5.65 -18.70
CA ASN A 330 4.18 5.50 -19.90
C ASN A 330 3.38 5.67 -21.21
N PHE A 331 2.12 6.11 -21.16
CA PHE A 331 1.36 6.47 -22.37
C PHE A 331 2.08 7.55 -23.19
N THR A 332 1.75 7.61 -24.47
CA THR A 332 2.46 8.46 -25.45
C THR A 332 1.65 9.66 -25.92
N SER A 333 0.34 9.66 -25.68
CA SER A 333 -0.59 10.72 -26.12
C SER A 333 -1.90 10.65 -25.32
N SER A 334 -2.77 11.66 -25.43
CA SER A 334 -4.09 11.65 -24.77
C SER A 334 -4.97 10.52 -25.30
N LYS A 335 -4.93 10.31 -26.62
CA LYS A 335 -5.61 9.18 -27.28
C LYS A 335 -5.12 7.83 -26.76
N HIS A 336 -3.80 7.65 -26.62
CA HIS A 336 -3.22 6.40 -26.14
C HIS A 336 -3.56 6.15 -24.66
N MET A 337 -3.48 7.18 -23.79
CA MET A 337 -3.91 7.08 -22.40
C MET A 337 -5.37 6.64 -22.29
N LEU A 338 -6.26 7.31 -23.03
CA LEU A 338 -7.69 7.00 -22.98
C LEU A 338 -7.98 5.60 -23.52
N LEU A 339 -7.27 5.16 -24.58
CA LEU A 339 -7.41 3.81 -25.15
C LEU A 339 -7.03 2.72 -24.15
N VAL A 340 -5.93 2.91 -23.42
CA VAL A 340 -5.46 1.96 -22.41
C VAL A 340 -6.47 1.87 -21.26
N VAL A 341 -6.99 3.02 -20.80
CA VAL A 341 -8.04 3.05 -19.76
C VAL A 341 -9.33 2.40 -20.27
N TRP A 342 -9.70 2.64 -21.52
CA TRP A 342 -10.87 2.05 -22.17
C TRP A 342 -10.79 0.53 -22.22
N HIS A 343 -9.66 -0.04 -22.63
CA HIS A 343 -9.44 -1.48 -22.62
C HIS A 343 -9.58 -2.07 -21.20
N ALA A 344 -8.99 -1.43 -20.19
CA ALA A 344 -9.15 -1.85 -18.80
C ALA A 344 -10.62 -1.79 -18.33
N PHE A 345 -11.37 -0.75 -18.75
CA PHE A 345 -12.80 -0.63 -18.50
C PHE A 345 -13.60 -1.76 -19.16
N ILE A 346 -13.29 -2.13 -20.41
CA ILE A 346 -13.92 -3.29 -21.07
C ILE A 346 -13.69 -4.58 -20.27
N GLY A 347 -12.46 -4.82 -19.79
CA GLY A 347 -12.16 -6.00 -18.99
C GLY A 347 -12.95 -6.03 -17.68
N HIS A 348 -13.07 -4.88 -17.00
CA HIS A 348 -13.93 -4.72 -15.82
C HIS A 348 -15.41 -4.97 -16.13
N TRP A 349 -15.92 -4.36 -17.19
CA TRP A 349 -17.31 -4.48 -17.60
C TRP A 349 -17.67 -5.93 -17.96
N GLN A 350 -16.83 -6.61 -18.74
CA GLN A 350 -17.03 -8.02 -19.08
C GLN A 350 -16.93 -8.92 -17.84
N ALA A 351 -16.03 -8.64 -16.89
CA ALA A 351 -15.94 -9.37 -15.62
C ALA A 351 -17.23 -9.25 -14.80
N TYR A 352 -17.80 -8.04 -14.72
CA TYR A 352 -19.07 -7.81 -14.04
C TYR A 352 -20.23 -8.51 -14.75
N LEU A 353 -20.44 -8.27 -16.05
CA LEU A 353 -21.56 -8.85 -16.80
C LEU A 353 -21.53 -10.38 -16.82
N ARG A 354 -20.35 -10.99 -16.99
CA ARG A 354 -20.23 -12.44 -17.21
C ARG A 354 -20.02 -13.23 -15.93
N CYS A 355 -19.45 -12.62 -14.89
CA CYS A 355 -19.07 -13.32 -13.65
C CYS A 355 -19.67 -12.69 -12.37
N GLY A 356 -20.26 -11.50 -12.45
CA GLY A 356 -20.74 -10.73 -11.31
C GLY A 356 -19.61 -10.27 -10.38
N ILE A 357 -18.40 -10.08 -10.92
CA ILE A 357 -17.19 -9.72 -10.16
C ILE A 357 -16.94 -8.21 -10.25
N ILE A 358 -16.68 -7.59 -9.10
CA ILE A 358 -16.27 -6.19 -8.93
C ILE A 358 -14.80 -6.19 -8.49
N HIS A 359 -13.98 -5.27 -9.01
CA HIS A 359 -12.54 -5.24 -8.78
C HIS A 359 -12.17 -4.63 -7.42
N ARG A 360 -12.81 -3.53 -7.03
CA ARG A 360 -12.68 -2.85 -5.73
C ARG A 360 -11.31 -2.22 -5.40
N ASP A 361 -10.44 -2.12 -6.39
CA ASP A 361 -9.13 -1.44 -6.31
C ASP A 361 -8.68 -0.96 -7.70
N VAL A 362 -9.61 -0.42 -8.47
CA VAL A 362 -9.29 0.20 -9.77
C VAL A 362 -8.41 1.42 -9.51
N SER A 363 -7.18 1.38 -10.03
CA SER A 363 -6.19 2.43 -9.82
C SER A 363 -5.25 2.58 -11.02
N ALA A 364 -4.59 3.72 -11.12
CA ALA A 364 -3.60 3.98 -12.17
C ALA A 364 -2.43 2.96 -12.19
N ASN A 365 -2.10 2.37 -11.04
CA ASN A 365 -1.03 1.36 -10.92
C ASN A 365 -1.48 -0.03 -11.39
N ASN A 366 -2.79 -0.27 -11.40
CA ASN A 366 -3.41 -1.53 -11.78
C ASN A 366 -3.81 -1.58 -13.26
N ILE A 367 -3.71 -0.45 -13.97
CA ILE A 367 -3.86 -0.38 -15.42
C ILE A 367 -2.48 -0.44 -16.08
N LEU A 368 -2.25 -1.48 -16.89
CA LEU A 368 -0.98 -1.74 -17.56
C LEU A 368 -1.10 -1.54 -19.09
N ILE A 369 -0.03 -1.02 -19.68
CA ILE A 369 0.16 -0.91 -21.13
C ILE A 369 0.89 -2.17 -21.63
N THR A 370 0.34 -2.84 -22.63
CA THR A 370 0.94 -3.98 -23.33
C THR A 370 1.06 -3.71 -24.82
N SER A 371 1.66 -4.64 -25.58
CA SER A 371 1.65 -4.59 -27.05
C SER A 371 0.23 -4.62 -27.64
N ASP A 372 -0.70 -5.27 -26.94
CA ASP A 372 -2.07 -5.52 -27.39
C ASP A 372 -3.06 -4.48 -26.81
N GLY A 373 -2.54 -3.44 -26.14
CA GLY A 373 -3.30 -2.34 -25.53
C GLY A 373 -3.35 -2.40 -24.00
N GLY A 374 -4.42 -1.87 -23.40
CA GLY A 374 -4.58 -1.82 -21.94
C GLY A 374 -5.04 -3.13 -21.31
N ILE A 375 -4.59 -3.37 -20.07
CA ILE A 375 -5.01 -4.51 -19.23
C ILE A 375 -5.27 -4.03 -17.80
N LEU A 376 -6.37 -4.49 -17.20
CA LEU A 376 -6.67 -4.31 -15.77
C LEU A 376 -6.10 -5.48 -14.96
N ASN A 377 -5.13 -5.21 -14.10
CA ASN A 377 -4.40 -6.18 -13.28
C ASN A 377 -4.73 -6.01 -11.78
N ASP A 378 -4.22 -6.91 -10.94
CA ASP A 378 -4.34 -6.87 -9.46
C ASP A 378 -5.77 -7.12 -8.95
N TRP A 379 -6.29 -8.31 -9.27
CA TRP A 379 -7.65 -8.74 -8.89
C TRP A 379 -7.71 -9.33 -7.47
N ASP A 380 -6.74 -9.01 -6.60
CA ASP A 380 -6.61 -9.61 -5.27
C ASP A 380 -7.67 -9.12 -4.27
N MET A 381 -8.23 -7.92 -4.51
CA MET A 381 -9.35 -7.35 -3.74
C MET A 381 -10.72 -7.65 -4.36
N ALA A 382 -10.74 -8.30 -5.53
CA ALA A 382 -11.97 -8.54 -6.27
C ALA A 382 -12.92 -9.48 -5.52
N LYS A 383 -14.22 -9.20 -5.61
CA LYS A 383 -15.27 -10.03 -5.00
C LYS A 383 -16.49 -10.07 -5.89
N LYS A 384 -17.30 -11.13 -5.74
CA LYS A 384 -18.62 -11.17 -6.37
C LYS A 384 -19.56 -10.21 -5.65
N GLU A 385 -20.34 -9.44 -6.41
CA GLU A 385 -21.24 -8.43 -5.86
C GLU A 385 -22.20 -9.01 -4.80
N LYS A 386 -22.77 -10.17 -5.09
CA LYS A 386 -23.68 -10.89 -4.18
C LYS A 386 -23.05 -11.22 -2.81
N ASP A 387 -21.73 -11.43 -2.76
CA ASP A 387 -21.02 -11.78 -1.52
C ASP A 387 -20.68 -10.52 -0.72
N ILE A 388 -20.48 -9.39 -1.41
CA ILE A 388 -20.33 -8.07 -0.78
C ILE A 388 -21.64 -7.69 -0.08
N GLN A 389 -22.78 -7.76 -0.78
CA GLN A 389 -24.08 -7.37 -0.23
C GLN A 389 -24.53 -8.20 0.98
N ARG A 390 -24.04 -9.44 1.12
CA ARG A 390 -24.31 -10.31 2.28
C ARG A 390 -23.46 -9.98 3.51
N SER A 391 -22.37 -9.25 3.32
CA SER A 391 -21.42 -8.96 4.40
C SER A 391 -22.04 -8.00 5.42
N ARG A 392 -21.99 -8.35 6.71
CA ARG A 392 -22.55 -7.52 7.80
C ARG A 392 -21.73 -6.25 8.08
N ARG A 393 -20.48 -6.21 7.64
CA ARG A 393 -19.56 -5.06 7.69
C ARG A 393 -18.76 -5.02 6.39
N HIS A 394 -18.57 -3.84 5.84
CA HIS A 394 -17.94 -3.66 4.53
C HIS A 394 -16.54 -3.10 4.68
N GLU A 395 -15.54 -3.80 4.15
CA GLU A 395 -14.18 -3.25 4.11
C GLU A 395 -14.11 -2.10 3.10
N ARG A 396 -13.64 -0.93 3.57
CA ARG A 396 -13.19 0.12 2.68
C ARG A 396 -11.86 -0.28 2.04
N THR A 397 -11.90 -0.60 0.76
CA THR A 397 -10.76 -1.06 -0.05
C THR A 397 -10.57 -0.13 -1.24
N GLY A 398 -9.32 0.00 -1.68
CA GLY A 398 -8.97 0.81 -2.84
C GLY A 398 -7.79 1.75 -2.57
N THR A 399 -7.19 2.22 -3.65
CA THR A 399 -6.15 3.25 -3.66
C THR A 399 -6.77 4.62 -3.34
N TRP A 400 -6.28 5.32 -2.31
CA TRP A 400 -6.90 6.54 -1.75
C TRP A 400 -7.23 7.60 -2.80
N GLU A 401 -6.28 7.84 -3.70
CA GLU A 401 -6.34 8.83 -4.77
C GLU A 401 -7.52 8.57 -5.72
N PHE A 402 -7.89 7.31 -5.95
CA PHE A 402 -8.90 6.92 -6.93
C PHE A 402 -10.17 6.30 -6.32
N MET A 403 -10.19 6.07 -5.00
CA MET A 403 -11.37 5.56 -4.30
C MET A 403 -12.58 6.49 -4.48
N SER A 404 -13.78 5.96 -4.63
CA SER A 404 -14.97 6.80 -4.86
C SER A 404 -15.23 7.79 -3.72
N SER A 405 -15.81 8.93 -4.07
CA SER A 405 -16.15 10.02 -3.15
C SER A 405 -17.07 9.55 -2.02
N LEU A 406 -18.03 8.68 -2.31
CA LEU A 406 -18.95 8.12 -1.32
C LEU A 406 -18.29 7.08 -0.41
N LEU A 407 -17.34 6.27 -0.91
CA LEU A 407 -16.55 5.37 -0.06
C LEU A 407 -15.61 6.11 0.88
N LEU A 408 -15.06 7.25 0.44
CA LEU A 408 -14.22 8.11 1.28
C LEU A 408 -15.03 8.86 2.35
N ALA A 409 -16.21 9.37 1.98
CA ALA A 409 -17.07 10.15 2.86
C ALA A 409 -17.92 9.30 3.83
N GLY A 410 -18.17 8.03 3.47
CA GLY A 410 -19.09 7.16 4.19
C GLY A 410 -18.56 6.64 5.52
N HIS A 411 -19.51 6.33 6.43
CA HIS A 411 -19.27 5.41 7.54
C HIS A 411 -18.92 4.02 6.99
N HIS A 412 -18.07 3.26 7.70
CA HIS A 412 -17.48 1.96 7.32
C HIS A 412 -18.47 0.81 7.00
N ASP A 413 -19.76 1.10 6.82
CA ASP A 413 -20.82 0.12 6.59
C ASP A 413 -21.40 0.17 5.17
N ARG A 414 -20.97 1.09 4.29
CA ARG A 414 -21.42 1.12 2.89
C ARG A 414 -20.74 0.02 2.06
N ALA A 415 -21.54 -0.76 1.35
CA ALA A 415 -21.06 -1.72 0.37
C ALA A 415 -20.32 -1.03 -0.79
N HIS A 416 -19.20 -1.60 -1.20
CA HIS A 416 -18.52 -1.19 -2.44
C HIS A 416 -19.37 -1.66 -3.62
N THR A 417 -19.82 -0.73 -4.45
CA THR A 417 -20.69 -1.00 -5.60
C THR A 417 -19.93 -0.89 -6.92
N ILE A 418 -20.56 -1.30 -8.01
CA ILE A 418 -19.96 -1.20 -9.33
C ILE A 418 -19.67 0.25 -9.75
N GLN A 419 -20.54 1.18 -9.34
CA GLN A 419 -20.38 2.62 -9.59
C GLN A 419 -19.13 3.18 -8.90
N ASP A 420 -18.67 2.58 -7.80
CA ASP A 420 -17.44 3.00 -7.13
C ASP A 420 -16.19 2.68 -7.97
N ASP A 421 -16.15 1.51 -8.61
CA ASP A 421 -15.11 1.15 -9.57
C ASP A 421 -15.19 2.06 -10.83
N MET A 422 -16.41 2.40 -11.28
CA MET A 422 -16.59 3.29 -12.43
C MET A 422 -16.14 4.73 -12.13
N GLU A 423 -16.47 5.27 -10.95
CA GLU A 423 -15.94 6.57 -10.51
C GLU A 423 -14.41 6.55 -10.46
N SER A 424 -13.81 5.42 -10.07
CA SER A 424 -12.35 5.25 -10.06
C SER A 424 -11.74 5.40 -11.47
N PHE A 425 -12.35 4.83 -12.52
CA PHE A 425 -11.91 5.03 -13.91
C PHE A 425 -11.96 6.50 -14.33
N VAL A 426 -13.02 7.22 -13.95
CA VAL A 426 -13.17 8.66 -14.22
C VAL A 426 -12.09 9.48 -13.53
N LEU A 427 -11.86 9.21 -12.24
CA LEU A 427 -10.81 9.86 -11.45
C LEU A 427 -9.42 9.62 -12.04
N ILE A 428 -9.13 8.41 -12.53
CA ILE A 428 -7.87 8.09 -13.20
C ILE A 428 -7.68 9.00 -14.42
N VAL A 429 -8.68 9.13 -15.28
CA VAL A 429 -8.57 9.98 -16.48
C VAL A 429 -8.41 11.44 -16.10
N ILE A 430 -9.22 11.97 -15.17
CA ILE A 430 -9.13 13.36 -14.72
C ILE A 430 -7.75 13.65 -14.10
N TYR A 431 -7.23 12.75 -13.27
CA TYR A 431 -5.91 12.89 -12.65
C TYR A 431 -4.81 13.02 -13.71
N HIS A 432 -4.81 12.14 -14.72
CA HIS A 432 -3.79 12.15 -15.77
C HIS A 432 -3.99 13.32 -16.74
N ALA A 433 -5.24 13.72 -17.02
CA ALA A 433 -5.56 14.92 -17.80
C ALA A 433 -4.96 16.17 -17.15
N LEU A 434 -5.19 16.36 -15.84
CA LEU A 434 -4.66 17.50 -15.09
C LEU A 434 -3.13 17.46 -14.92
N ARG A 435 -2.55 16.27 -14.82
CA ARG A 435 -1.11 16.13 -14.53
C ARG A 435 -0.25 16.19 -15.79
N TYR A 436 -0.72 15.64 -16.91
CA TYR A 436 0.13 15.31 -18.05
C TYR A 436 -0.21 16.04 -19.36
N PHE A 437 -1.34 16.74 -19.44
CA PHE A 437 -1.79 17.38 -20.67
C PHE A 437 -2.03 18.89 -20.47
N PRO A 438 -1.76 19.74 -21.49
CA PRO A 438 -1.98 21.18 -21.34
C PRO A 438 -3.45 21.52 -21.12
N HIS A 439 -3.71 22.42 -20.17
CA HIS A 439 -5.04 22.93 -19.83
C HIS A 439 -4.95 24.34 -19.21
N ASN A 440 -6.06 25.08 -19.21
CA ASN A 440 -6.09 26.46 -18.74
C ASN A 440 -5.96 26.65 -17.21
N LYS A 441 -6.01 25.55 -16.44
CA LYS A 441 -5.77 25.54 -14.98
C LYS A 441 -4.35 25.18 -14.55
N LYS A 442 -3.36 25.22 -15.44
CA LYS A 442 -1.96 24.80 -15.18
C LYS A 442 -1.42 25.23 -13.81
N TRP A 443 -1.57 26.52 -13.45
CA TRP A 443 -1.05 27.06 -12.18
C TRP A 443 -1.78 26.59 -10.92
N LYS A 444 -2.99 26.02 -11.07
CA LYS A 444 -3.77 25.44 -9.97
C LYS A 444 -3.62 23.93 -9.88
N THR A 445 -2.95 23.26 -10.83
CA THR A 445 -2.86 21.79 -10.88
C THR A 445 -2.40 21.19 -9.56
N ALA A 446 -1.31 21.69 -8.97
CA ALA A 446 -0.81 21.18 -7.68
C ALA A 446 -1.84 21.29 -6.55
N PHE A 447 -2.58 22.41 -6.50
CA PHE A 447 -3.64 22.62 -5.52
C PHE A 447 -4.84 21.71 -5.76
N ILE A 448 -5.28 21.57 -7.02
CA ILE A 448 -6.41 20.69 -7.40
C ILE A 448 -6.07 19.24 -7.06
N LEU A 449 -4.88 18.77 -7.44
CA LEU A 449 -4.44 17.40 -7.16
C LEU A 449 -4.39 17.14 -5.65
N SER A 450 -3.76 18.05 -4.89
CA SER A 450 -3.71 17.94 -3.43
C SER A 450 -5.09 17.92 -2.78
N LYS A 451 -6.05 18.72 -3.27
CA LYS A 451 -7.38 18.82 -2.66
C LYS A 451 -8.33 17.71 -3.06
N VAL A 452 -8.31 17.30 -4.33
CA VAL A 452 -9.25 16.30 -4.86
C VAL A 452 -8.72 14.88 -4.64
N PHE A 453 -7.42 14.65 -4.76
CA PHE A 453 -6.82 13.31 -4.78
C PHE A 453 -6.10 12.95 -3.47
N ASP A 454 -5.41 13.90 -2.84
CA ASP A 454 -4.54 13.60 -1.68
C ASP A 454 -5.15 13.95 -0.31
N ASP A 455 -6.23 14.76 -0.28
CA ASP A 455 -6.81 15.30 0.96
C ASP A 455 -7.36 14.16 1.84
N GLN A 456 -6.90 14.13 3.09
CA GLN A 456 -7.27 13.13 4.08
C GLN A 456 -7.36 13.76 5.47
N GLU A 457 -8.41 13.39 6.21
CA GLU A 457 -8.62 13.79 7.59
C GLU A 457 -8.54 12.56 8.50
N ARG A 458 -7.75 12.64 9.57
CA ARG A 458 -7.66 11.56 10.55
C ARG A 458 -8.68 11.76 11.67
N LEU A 459 -9.65 10.86 11.75
CA LEU A 459 -10.65 10.82 12.81
C LEU A 459 -10.02 10.44 14.17
N PRO A 460 -10.66 10.79 15.30
CA PRO A 460 -10.21 10.39 16.64
C PRO A 460 -10.08 8.88 16.84
N THR A 461 -10.83 8.08 16.07
CA THR A 461 -10.73 6.61 16.02
C THR A 461 -9.39 6.12 15.44
N GLY A 462 -8.63 7.00 14.80
CA GLY A 462 -7.40 6.72 14.09
C GLY A 462 -7.60 6.37 12.61
N GLU A 463 -8.85 6.28 12.16
CA GLU A 463 -9.24 6.09 10.76
C GLU A 463 -9.07 7.37 9.96
N TYR A 464 -8.95 7.25 8.65
CA TYR A 464 -8.89 8.38 7.74
C TYR A 464 -10.22 8.54 6.99
N THR A 465 -10.67 9.75 6.75
CA THR A 465 -11.85 10.08 5.94
C THR A 465 -11.50 11.18 4.92
N GLY A 466 -12.33 11.37 3.90
CA GLY A 466 -12.07 12.36 2.85
C GLY A 466 -13.21 12.45 1.86
N GLY A 467 -12.89 12.79 0.61
CA GLY A 467 -13.84 12.72 -0.51
C GLY A 467 -14.79 13.91 -0.65
N THR A 468 -14.81 14.88 0.27
CA THR A 468 -15.67 16.08 0.15
C THR A 468 -15.34 16.91 -1.10
N ALA A 469 -14.07 17.25 -1.29
CA ALA A 469 -13.60 17.98 -2.47
C ALA A 469 -13.89 17.21 -3.77
N ARG A 470 -13.74 15.88 -3.73
CA ARG A 470 -14.00 14.98 -4.85
C ARG A 470 -15.48 14.90 -5.19
N LYS A 471 -16.35 14.80 -4.20
CA LYS A 471 -17.80 14.86 -4.38
C LYS A 471 -18.21 16.20 -4.99
N ASN A 472 -17.63 17.31 -4.51
CA ASN A 472 -17.94 18.65 -5.02
C ASN A 472 -17.39 18.90 -6.43
N LEU A 473 -16.28 18.24 -6.82
CA LEU A 473 -15.81 18.23 -8.21
C LEU A 473 -16.93 17.74 -9.13
N PHE A 474 -17.60 16.65 -8.78
CA PHE A 474 -18.68 16.09 -9.59
C PHE A 474 -20.00 16.88 -9.47
N LEU A 475 -20.42 17.24 -8.26
CA LEU A 475 -21.71 17.91 -8.04
C LEU A 475 -21.74 19.37 -8.51
N HIS A 476 -20.61 20.07 -8.39
CA HIS A 476 -20.54 21.52 -8.49
C HIS A 476 -19.41 22.04 -9.39
N ASN A 477 -18.62 21.14 -10.01
CA ASN A 477 -17.41 21.50 -10.75
C ASN A 477 -16.39 22.28 -9.89
N ASP A 478 -16.41 22.09 -8.57
CA ASP A 478 -15.48 22.74 -7.66
C ASP A 478 -14.03 22.36 -8.03
N HIS A 479 -13.09 23.24 -7.66
CA HIS A 479 -11.65 23.13 -7.93
C HIS A 479 -11.24 23.30 -9.41
N ILE A 480 -11.85 22.59 -10.36
CA ILE A 480 -11.56 22.76 -11.80
C ILE A 480 -12.28 23.98 -12.38
N GLY A 481 -13.52 24.24 -11.95
CA GLY A 481 -14.39 25.32 -12.44
C GLY A 481 -15.08 25.00 -13.78
N HIS A 482 -16.19 25.69 -14.07
CA HIS A 482 -16.96 25.54 -15.31
C HIS A 482 -16.20 25.96 -16.58
N ASP A 483 -15.15 26.75 -16.44
CA ASP A 483 -14.30 27.20 -17.53
C ASP A 483 -13.12 26.25 -17.79
N PHE A 484 -13.03 25.08 -17.15
CA PHE A 484 -11.95 24.12 -17.40
C PHE A 484 -11.92 23.68 -18.87
N GLN A 485 -10.73 23.73 -19.47
CA GLN A 485 -10.52 23.33 -20.86
C GLN A 485 -9.16 22.66 -21.06
N LEU A 486 -9.18 21.47 -21.65
CA LEU A 486 -8.00 20.73 -22.13
C LEU A 486 -7.66 21.09 -23.57
N SER A 487 -6.37 21.03 -23.91
CA SER A 487 -5.91 21.24 -25.29
C SER A 487 -6.32 20.13 -26.26
N SER A 488 -6.69 18.95 -25.77
CA SER A 488 -7.21 17.83 -26.56
C SER A 488 -8.74 17.86 -26.57
N PRO A 489 -9.40 18.28 -27.68
CA PRO A 489 -10.86 18.42 -27.69
C PRO A 489 -11.63 17.10 -27.43
N PRO A 490 -11.20 15.94 -27.96
CA PRO A 490 -11.84 14.67 -27.62
C PRO A 490 -11.71 14.32 -26.13
N LEU A 491 -10.53 14.51 -25.53
CA LEU A 491 -10.34 14.24 -24.10
C LEU A 491 -11.16 15.22 -23.24
N ASP A 492 -11.26 16.48 -23.65
CA ASP A 492 -12.08 17.50 -22.98
C ASP A 492 -13.56 17.11 -22.93
N ARG A 493 -14.13 16.75 -24.10
CA ARG A 493 -15.50 16.22 -24.18
C ARG A 493 -15.67 14.98 -23.31
N TRP A 494 -14.65 14.11 -23.28
CA TRP A 494 -14.72 12.90 -22.47
C TRP A 494 -14.82 13.20 -20.97
N VAL A 495 -13.97 14.11 -20.49
CA VAL A 495 -13.95 14.53 -19.08
C VAL A 495 -15.30 15.11 -18.67
N TRP A 496 -15.86 16.04 -19.46
CA TRP A 496 -17.14 16.68 -19.11
C TRP A 496 -18.31 15.69 -19.06
N PHE A 497 -18.43 14.82 -20.05
CA PHE A 497 -19.46 13.77 -20.02
C PHE A 497 -19.30 12.86 -18.80
N SER A 498 -18.07 12.44 -18.48
CA SER A 498 -17.82 11.55 -17.35
C SER A 498 -18.13 12.21 -16.00
N ILE A 499 -17.94 13.53 -15.88
CA ILE A 499 -18.32 14.31 -14.70
C ILE A 499 -19.84 14.30 -14.52
N ASP A 500 -20.59 14.55 -15.60
CA ASP A 500 -22.06 14.55 -15.57
C ASP A 500 -22.61 13.15 -15.24
N ALA A 501 -22.02 12.09 -15.78
CA ALA A 501 -22.41 10.71 -15.48
C ALA A 501 -22.21 10.38 -13.99
N VAL A 502 -21.03 10.69 -13.43
CA VAL A 502 -20.75 10.45 -12.00
C VAL A 502 -21.63 11.32 -11.10
N LYS A 503 -21.90 12.56 -11.50
CA LYS A 503 -22.82 13.45 -10.79
C LYS A 503 -24.21 12.81 -10.66
N GLU A 504 -24.74 12.27 -11.74
CA GLU A 504 -26.06 11.62 -11.73
C GLU A 504 -26.08 10.37 -10.83
N TRP A 505 -25.00 9.57 -10.81
CA TRP A 505 -24.84 8.45 -9.88
C TRP A 505 -24.85 8.91 -8.42
N ILE A 506 -24.07 9.95 -8.09
CA ILE A 506 -23.99 10.49 -6.73
C ILE A 506 -25.35 11.04 -6.30
N GLU A 507 -26.03 11.81 -7.15
CA GLU A 507 -27.37 12.35 -6.85
C GLU A 507 -28.38 11.22 -6.60
N THR A 508 -28.37 10.18 -7.42
CA THR A 508 -29.25 9.02 -7.30
C THR A 508 -29.02 8.26 -5.98
N GLU A 509 -27.77 8.02 -5.60
CA GLU A 509 -27.42 7.40 -4.33
C GLU A 509 -27.82 8.26 -3.11
N LEU A 510 -27.61 9.57 -3.19
CA LEU A 510 -28.05 10.49 -2.14
C LEU A 510 -29.58 10.51 -2.02
N GLU A 511 -30.32 10.38 -3.12
CA GLU A 511 -31.79 10.28 -3.11
C GLU A 511 -32.31 8.98 -2.50
N LYS A 512 -31.59 7.85 -2.68
CA LYS A 512 -31.89 6.57 -2.00
C LYS A 512 -31.80 6.68 -0.48
N SER A 513 -30.98 7.60 0.04
CA SER A 513 -30.80 7.83 1.48
C SER A 513 -31.90 8.69 2.14
N ILE A 514 -32.84 9.26 1.38
CA ILE A 514 -33.91 10.14 1.90
C ILE A 514 -35.18 9.31 2.22
N PRO A 515 -35.81 9.46 3.41
CA PRO A 515 -37.05 8.76 3.76
C PRO A 515 -38.21 9.03 2.78
N ASN A 516 -38.98 7.98 2.46
CA ASN A 516 -40.02 7.89 1.41
C ASN A 516 -41.02 9.07 1.32
N GLN A 517 -41.25 9.83 2.40
CA GLN A 517 -42.24 10.90 2.44
C GLN A 517 -41.83 12.15 1.62
N ARG A 518 -40.54 12.34 1.31
CA ARG A 518 -40.03 13.45 0.48
C ARG A 518 -39.82 13.09 -1.00
N ARG A 519 -39.87 11.81 -1.38
CA ARG A 519 -39.73 11.36 -2.77
C ARG A 519 -40.84 11.89 -3.68
N ARG A 520 -42.07 12.00 -3.16
CA ARG A 520 -43.25 12.42 -3.95
C ARG A 520 -43.25 13.91 -4.30
N ILE A 521 -42.73 14.75 -3.42
CA ILE A 521 -42.73 16.21 -3.58
C ILE A 521 -41.64 16.66 -4.58
N LYS A 522 -40.44 16.06 -4.51
CA LYS A 522 -39.34 16.40 -5.43
C LYS A 522 -39.54 15.86 -6.85
N GLY A 523 -40.20 14.71 -7.02
CA GLY A 523 -40.52 14.17 -8.35
C GLY A 523 -41.48 15.07 -9.15
N GLU A 524 -42.44 15.69 -8.47
CA GLU A 524 -43.38 16.65 -9.07
C GLU A 524 -42.71 18.00 -9.39
N GLU A 525 -41.76 18.46 -8.56
CA GLU A 525 -40.96 19.68 -8.81
C GLU A 525 -39.96 19.51 -9.97
N ARG A 526 -39.28 18.35 -10.10
CA ARG A 526 -38.38 18.04 -11.22
C ARG A 526 -39.12 18.01 -12.57
N ALA A 527 -40.33 17.44 -12.62
CA ALA A 527 -41.17 17.41 -13.82
C ALA A 527 -41.67 18.81 -14.27
N HIS A 528 -41.67 19.79 -13.36
CA HIS A 528 -42.06 21.17 -13.64
C HIS A 528 -40.86 22.03 -14.08
N ALA A 529 -39.67 21.82 -13.50
CA ALA A 529 -38.45 22.57 -13.86
C ALA A 529 -37.91 22.23 -15.26
N LEU A 530 -38.02 20.96 -15.69
CA LEU A 530 -37.55 20.50 -17.01
C LEU A 530 -38.36 21.05 -18.21
N ARG A 531 -39.54 21.64 -18.00
CA ARG A 531 -40.31 22.30 -19.07
C ARG A 531 -39.85 23.73 -19.38
N GLY A 532 -39.01 24.33 -18.52
CA GLY A 532 -38.75 25.77 -18.55
C GLY A 532 -37.38 26.22 -19.07
N THR A 533 -36.35 25.35 -19.08
CA THR A 533 -34.97 25.83 -19.27
C THR A 533 -34.09 24.82 -20.01
N LEU A 534 -34.02 24.96 -21.34
CA LEU A 534 -32.84 24.68 -22.17
C LEU A 534 -33.08 25.22 -23.58
N ARG A 535 -32.86 26.52 -23.76
CA ARG A 535 -32.48 27.09 -25.05
C ARG A 535 -31.03 27.56 -24.91
N LEU A 536 -30.10 26.85 -25.54
CA LEU A 536 -28.82 27.42 -25.94
C LEU A 536 -28.63 27.16 -27.45
N PRO A 537 -28.16 28.16 -28.21
CA PRO A 537 -28.00 28.07 -29.64
C PRO A 537 -26.59 27.59 -29.99
N LEU A 538 -26.46 26.44 -30.64
CA LEU A 538 -25.33 26.14 -31.53
C LEU A 538 -25.74 24.99 -32.47
N HIS A 539 -25.82 25.31 -33.76
CA HIS A 539 -26.03 24.39 -34.85
C HIS A 539 -24.82 23.45 -34.98
N ILE A 540 -24.97 22.20 -34.58
CA ILE A 540 -24.32 21.05 -35.20
C ILE A 540 -25.39 19.96 -35.28
N GLU A 541 -25.81 19.60 -36.50
CA GLU A 541 -26.76 18.51 -36.75
C GLU A 541 -26.12 17.16 -36.42
N THR A 542 -26.15 16.78 -35.15
CA THR A 542 -26.29 15.38 -34.76
C THR A 542 -27.43 15.33 -33.77
N LYS A 543 -28.45 14.50 -34.03
CA LYS A 543 -29.65 14.41 -33.18
C LYS A 543 -29.20 14.08 -31.75
N PRO A 544 -29.41 14.95 -30.75
CA PRO A 544 -29.18 14.58 -29.37
C PRO A 544 -30.25 13.57 -28.98
N ILE A 545 -29.84 12.35 -28.65
CA ILE A 545 -30.72 11.39 -27.98
C ILE A 545 -30.83 11.88 -26.53
N PRO A 546 -32.03 12.17 -26.02
CA PRO A 546 -32.20 12.65 -24.64
C PRO A 546 -31.70 11.60 -23.64
N ILE A 547 -30.87 12.04 -22.69
CA ILE A 547 -30.22 11.21 -21.66
C ILE A 547 -31.24 10.53 -20.72
N HIS A 548 -32.46 11.06 -20.61
CA HIS A 548 -33.50 10.58 -19.67
C HIS A 548 -34.23 9.28 -20.04
N GLN A 549 -33.71 8.46 -20.97
CA GLN A 549 -34.36 7.22 -21.40
C GLN A 549 -33.46 5.97 -21.40
N ARG A 550 -32.26 6.04 -20.82
CA ARG A 550 -31.40 4.86 -20.57
C ARG A 550 -31.12 4.82 -19.07
N ASP A 551 -31.37 3.69 -18.42
CA ASP A 551 -31.05 3.52 -17.00
C ASP A 551 -29.55 3.77 -16.81
N LEU A 552 -29.19 4.85 -16.10
CA LEU A 552 -27.80 5.28 -15.94
C LEU A 552 -26.96 4.39 -15.01
N ASP A 553 -27.53 3.27 -14.56
CA ASP A 553 -26.84 2.30 -13.72
C ASP A 553 -25.89 1.38 -14.50
N ASP A 554 -25.90 1.42 -15.85
CA ASP A 554 -25.20 0.44 -16.69
C ASP A 554 -23.91 0.98 -17.33
N HIS A 555 -22.84 0.17 -17.26
CA HIS A 555 -21.58 0.34 -17.98
C HIS A 555 -21.74 0.66 -19.47
N GLU A 556 -22.87 0.28 -20.07
CA GLU A 556 -23.21 0.51 -21.48
C GLU A 556 -23.11 1.98 -21.89
N ILE A 557 -23.55 2.92 -21.04
CA ILE A 557 -23.53 4.35 -21.39
C ILE A 557 -22.09 4.87 -21.49
N MET A 558 -21.28 4.57 -20.48
CA MET A 558 -19.86 4.90 -20.51
C MET A 558 -19.17 4.18 -21.66
N ALA A 559 -19.58 2.94 -21.94
CA ALA A 559 -19.02 2.13 -23.00
C ALA A 559 -19.25 2.71 -24.40
N ASP A 560 -20.50 3.03 -24.73
CA ASP A 560 -20.88 3.69 -25.96
C ASP A 560 -20.09 4.99 -26.13
N PHE A 561 -20.00 5.78 -25.07
CA PHE A 561 -19.33 7.07 -25.12
C PHE A 561 -17.82 6.97 -25.33
N PHE A 562 -17.14 6.02 -24.68
CA PHE A 562 -15.75 5.71 -24.99
C PHE A 562 -15.60 5.26 -26.45
N ALA A 563 -16.46 4.38 -26.96
CA ALA A 563 -16.39 3.93 -28.35
C ALA A 563 -16.59 5.09 -29.34
N ASP A 564 -17.51 6.02 -29.03
CA ASP A 564 -17.82 7.18 -29.86
C ASP A 564 -16.69 8.22 -29.86
N ILE A 565 -16.05 8.49 -28.71
CA ILE A 565 -14.98 9.50 -28.65
C ILE A 565 -13.77 9.12 -29.51
N PHE A 566 -13.49 7.83 -29.70
CA PHE A 566 -12.41 7.37 -30.57
C PHE A 566 -12.69 7.57 -32.07
N LYS A 567 -13.96 7.78 -32.46
CA LYS A 567 -14.36 8.12 -33.83
C LYS A 567 -14.12 9.60 -34.16
N ALA A 568 -13.85 10.44 -33.16
CA ALA A 568 -13.56 11.84 -33.37
C ALA A 568 -12.31 12.03 -34.25
N GLU A 569 -12.36 12.97 -35.19
CA GLU A 569 -11.26 13.25 -36.14
C GLU A 569 -10.31 14.35 -35.63
N ASP A 570 -10.73 15.11 -34.61
CA ASP A 570 -10.05 16.27 -34.04
C ASP A 570 -9.11 15.93 -32.86
N TRP A 571 -8.52 14.74 -32.85
CA TRP A 571 -7.43 14.42 -31.92
C TRP A 571 -6.20 15.29 -32.25
N PRO A 572 -5.47 15.81 -31.26
CA PRO A 572 -4.29 16.61 -31.53
C PRO A 572 -3.21 15.81 -32.26
N ALA A 573 -2.38 16.51 -33.04
CA ALA A 573 -1.25 15.88 -33.70
C ALA A 573 -0.26 15.31 -32.66
N PRO A 574 0.46 14.21 -32.96
CA PRO A 574 1.36 13.58 -32.00
C PRO A 574 2.43 14.51 -31.38
N ALA A 575 2.83 15.56 -32.11
CA ALA A 575 3.78 16.56 -31.60
C ALA A 575 3.18 17.45 -30.50
N ASP A 576 1.89 17.77 -30.60
CA ASP A 576 1.16 18.66 -29.69
C ASP A 576 0.47 17.90 -28.55
N ASP A 577 0.30 16.58 -28.71
CA ASP A 577 -0.35 15.69 -27.73
C ASP A 577 0.65 14.95 -26.83
N LYS A 578 1.94 15.29 -26.91
CA LYS A 578 2.98 14.60 -26.15
C LYS A 578 2.84 14.92 -24.66
N PRO A 579 2.74 13.91 -23.78
CA PRO A 579 2.54 14.15 -22.36
C PRO A 579 3.79 14.69 -21.67
N TYR A 580 3.60 15.59 -20.71
CA TYR A 580 4.65 16.13 -19.85
C TYR A 580 4.11 16.39 -18.45
N ASP A 581 4.90 16.11 -17.42
CA ASP A 581 4.45 16.28 -16.03
C ASP A 581 4.43 17.77 -15.66
N ILE A 582 3.22 18.36 -15.60
CA ILE A 582 3.00 19.77 -15.26
C ILE A 582 3.54 20.10 -13.86
N LEU A 583 3.46 19.17 -12.91
CA LEU A 583 3.98 19.42 -11.56
C LEU A 583 5.50 19.59 -11.61
N LEU A 584 6.21 18.73 -12.34
CA LEU A 584 7.66 18.84 -12.48
C LEU A 584 8.06 20.15 -13.18
N ASP A 585 7.31 20.58 -14.18
CA ASP A 585 7.53 21.85 -14.88
C ASP A 585 7.33 23.07 -13.95
N LEU A 586 6.27 23.07 -13.15
CA LEU A 586 6.02 24.11 -12.15
C LEU A 586 7.12 24.17 -11.08
N TYR A 587 7.54 23.01 -10.56
CA TYR A 587 8.63 22.93 -9.58
C TYR A 587 9.97 23.41 -10.15
N ALA A 588 10.30 23.06 -11.39
CA ALA A 588 11.51 23.53 -12.07
C ALA A 588 11.49 25.05 -12.25
N THR A 589 10.35 25.60 -12.66
CA THR A 589 10.13 27.04 -12.84
C THR A 589 10.28 27.80 -11.52
N GLU A 590 9.68 27.30 -10.43
CA GLU A 590 9.79 27.90 -9.09
C GLU A 590 11.25 27.89 -8.59
N LYS A 591 11.97 26.79 -8.82
CA LYS A 591 13.40 26.69 -8.47
C LYS A 591 14.27 27.65 -9.29
N SER A 592 13.94 27.84 -10.57
CA SER A 592 14.62 28.81 -11.43
C SER A 592 14.38 30.24 -10.95
N LEU A 593 13.13 30.59 -10.64
CA LEU A 593 12.75 31.90 -10.08
C LEU A 593 13.45 32.16 -8.74
N LYS A 594 13.50 31.17 -7.84
CA LYS A 594 14.21 31.26 -6.55
C LYS A 594 15.72 31.44 -6.72
N ARG A 595 16.33 30.85 -7.76
CA ARG A 595 17.76 31.04 -8.09
C ARG A 595 18.05 32.42 -8.67
N SER A 596 17.15 32.97 -9.49
CA SER A 596 17.28 34.33 -10.05
C SER A 596 17.00 35.45 -9.04
N LEU A 597 16.42 35.14 -7.87
CA LEU A 597 16.13 36.09 -6.79
C LEU A 597 17.24 36.14 -5.71
N VAL A 598 18.30 35.34 -5.83
CA VAL A 598 19.51 35.51 -5.01
C VAL A 598 20.39 36.54 -5.72
N PRO A 599 20.65 37.72 -5.12
CA PRO A 599 21.55 38.69 -5.73
C PRO A 599 22.96 38.10 -5.78
N GLU A 600 23.59 38.12 -6.96
CA GLU A 600 25.06 38.05 -7.04
C GLU A 600 25.60 39.23 -6.23
N SER A 601 26.24 38.95 -5.09
CA SER A 601 27.00 39.97 -4.37
C SER A 601 28.16 40.40 -5.24
N GLU A 602 28.10 41.64 -5.74
CA GLU A 602 29.17 42.30 -6.49
C GLU A 602 30.47 42.34 -5.66
N ASP A 603 31.50 41.78 -6.28
CA ASP A 603 32.90 41.85 -5.87
C ASP A 603 33.39 43.29 -6.09
N ILE A 604 33.64 44.03 -5.00
CA ILE A 604 34.19 45.39 -5.07
C ILE A 604 35.67 45.32 -5.46
N GLY A 605 35.97 45.82 -6.64
CA GLY A 605 37.31 45.94 -7.17
C GLY A 605 38.28 46.68 -6.24
N ARG A 606 39.46 46.09 -6.03
CA ARG A 606 40.70 46.84 -5.78
C ARG A 606 41.56 46.80 -7.03
N SER A 607 41.91 47.99 -7.48
CA SER A 607 42.70 48.31 -8.66
C SER A 607 44.17 47.89 -8.53
N GLY A 608 44.75 47.53 -9.67
CA GLY A 608 46.11 47.93 -10.05
C GLY A 608 47.26 47.02 -9.65
N SER A 609 47.77 46.25 -10.61
CA SER A 609 49.07 46.51 -11.27
C SER A 609 49.88 45.25 -11.61
N SER A 610 50.54 45.34 -12.78
CA SER A 610 51.76 44.64 -13.18
C SER A 610 51.71 43.14 -13.58
N LYS A 611 51.69 42.95 -14.91
CA LYS A 611 52.63 42.17 -15.74
C LYS A 611 53.31 40.91 -15.15
N ARG A 612 53.23 39.87 -16.00
CA ARG A 612 54.26 38.90 -16.45
C ARG A 612 54.27 37.48 -15.83
N SER A 613 54.16 36.53 -16.79
CA SER A 613 54.87 35.25 -16.93
C SER A 613 54.63 34.09 -15.94
N LYS A 614 54.09 32.99 -16.49
CA LYS A 614 54.44 31.59 -16.12
C LYS A 614 55.98 31.40 -16.22
N PRO A 615 56.65 30.39 -15.61
CA PRO A 615 56.12 29.06 -15.25
C PRO A 615 56.74 28.39 -13.99
N SER A 616 56.37 27.11 -13.82
CA SER A 616 57.16 26.00 -13.28
C SER A 616 57.04 25.63 -11.81
N ALA A 617 56.71 24.34 -11.63
CA ALA A 617 56.80 23.59 -10.40
C ALA A 617 58.17 22.90 -10.32
N SER A 618 58.85 23.09 -9.21
CA SER A 618 59.88 22.24 -8.58
C SER A 618 60.18 22.97 -7.27
N GLY A 619 60.33 22.40 -6.08
CA GLY A 619 60.73 21.09 -5.62
C GLY A 619 61.32 21.34 -4.22
N SER A 620 61.34 20.31 -3.38
CA SER A 620 62.30 20.15 -2.27
C SER A 620 62.18 21.03 -1.00
N ARG A 621 61.63 20.40 0.05
CA ARG A 621 62.34 19.89 1.26
C ARG A 621 62.83 20.87 2.36
N ARG A 622 62.63 20.38 3.61
CA ARG A 622 63.26 20.71 4.92
C ARG A 622 62.70 21.94 5.64
N GLN A 623 62.64 22.05 6.97
CA GLN A 623 62.87 21.23 8.18
C GLN A 623 62.41 22.11 9.37
N GLY A 624 62.16 21.50 10.54
CA GLY A 624 62.16 22.18 11.85
C GLY A 624 60.77 22.14 12.53
N SER A 625 60.49 21.23 13.47
CA SER A 625 60.99 21.05 14.85
C SER A 625 60.31 21.99 15.86
N GLU A 626 59.58 21.36 16.80
CA GLU A 626 59.37 21.76 18.21
C GLU A 626 58.58 23.07 18.47
N THR A 627 57.69 23.25 19.45
CA THR A 627 57.36 22.56 20.69
C THR A 627 56.03 23.16 21.24
N GLN A 628 55.28 22.33 21.97
CA GLN A 628 54.47 22.63 23.17
C GLN A 628 53.34 23.69 23.22
N ARG A 629 52.19 23.15 23.67
CA ARG A 629 51.27 23.61 24.74
C ARG A 629 49.98 24.37 24.36
N SER A 630 48.90 23.81 24.94
CA SER A 630 47.68 24.43 25.50
C SER A 630 46.71 25.12 24.55
N SER A 631 45.47 24.64 24.48
CA SER A 631 44.39 25.06 25.39
C SER A 631 43.02 24.55 24.92
N GLN A 632 42.18 24.18 25.89
CA GLN A 632 40.74 24.02 25.73
C GLN A 632 40.10 25.37 25.41
N ILE A 633 39.15 25.40 24.49
CA ILE A 633 38.12 26.46 24.43
C ILE A 633 36.76 25.80 24.18
N ARG A 634 35.94 25.80 25.24
CA ARG A 634 34.48 25.96 25.18
C ARG A 634 34.19 27.44 24.92
N THR A 635 33.08 27.70 24.23
CA THR A 635 31.98 28.67 24.53
C THR A 635 31.34 29.11 23.21
N HIS A 636 30.05 28.81 23.00
CA HIS A 636 28.89 29.71 23.16
C HIS A 636 28.80 30.80 22.10
N GLU A 637 27.62 30.92 21.47
CA GLU A 637 26.68 32.06 21.59
C GLU A 637 25.57 31.92 20.52
N HIS A 638 24.31 31.77 20.96
CA HIS A 638 23.25 32.80 21.06
C HIS A 638 22.59 33.08 19.69
N GLU A 639 21.32 32.74 19.45
CA GLU A 639 20.06 33.34 19.97
C GLU A 639 19.88 34.82 19.66
N LEU A 640 18.59 35.18 19.47
CA LEU A 640 17.93 36.49 19.35
C LEU A 640 17.45 36.82 17.93
N GLU A 641 16.20 37.25 17.69
CA GLU A 641 14.96 37.34 18.48
C GLU A 641 13.86 37.90 17.54
N ASP A 642 12.59 37.55 17.79
CA ASP A 642 11.40 38.41 17.95
C ASP A 642 11.11 39.63 17.04
N ALA A 643 9.87 40.08 16.76
CA ALA A 643 8.57 39.95 17.42
C ALA A 643 7.43 40.46 16.50
N GLY A 644 6.17 40.15 16.86
CA GLY A 644 5.06 41.08 16.61
C GLY A 644 3.62 40.58 16.86
N ARG A 645 3.20 40.55 18.14
CA ARG A 645 1.91 41.02 18.78
C ARG A 645 0.57 40.81 18.05
N SER A 646 -0.59 40.57 18.68
CA SER A 646 -1.21 40.72 20.03
C SER A 646 -2.52 39.89 19.99
N GLY A 647 -3.22 39.42 21.03
CA GLY A 647 -3.40 39.82 22.42
C GLY A 647 -4.90 40.12 22.68
N SER A 648 -5.66 39.20 23.30
CA SER A 648 -6.70 39.58 24.28
C SER A 648 -7.14 38.38 25.13
N SER A 649 -7.29 38.65 26.41
CA SER A 649 -7.62 37.75 27.51
C SER A 649 -8.97 38.14 28.10
N SER A 650 -9.74 37.19 28.63
CA SER A 650 -10.55 37.47 29.82
C SER A 650 -10.64 36.26 30.75
N LYS A 651 -10.30 36.52 32.02
CA LYS A 651 -10.49 35.65 33.20
C LYS A 651 -11.93 35.77 33.68
N ARG A 652 -12.46 34.72 34.33
CA ARG A 652 -13.21 34.88 35.59
C ARG A 652 -13.20 33.63 36.44
N SER A 653 -13.21 33.88 37.75
CA SER A 653 -12.84 33.04 38.87
C SER A 653 -14.05 32.56 39.69
N ARG A 654 -13.89 31.37 40.27
CA ARG A 654 -14.40 30.77 41.53
C ARG A 654 -15.42 31.54 42.40
N GLN A 655 -16.43 30.80 42.88
CA GLN A 655 -16.81 30.57 44.30
C GLN A 655 -17.96 29.52 44.32
N SER A 656 -17.75 28.30 44.83
CA SER A 656 -17.99 27.78 46.21
C SER A 656 -19.46 27.58 46.61
N ALA A 657 -19.87 26.32 46.84
CA ALA A 657 -20.74 25.92 47.96
C ALA A 657 -20.77 24.38 48.11
N SER A 658 -20.64 23.95 49.35
CA SER A 658 -20.67 22.59 49.92
C SER A 658 -22.09 22.07 50.18
N GLY A 659 -22.29 20.75 50.22
CA GLY A 659 -23.46 20.13 50.87
C GLY A 659 -23.68 18.65 50.50
N SER A 660 -23.49 17.75 51.47
CA SER A 660 -23.71 16.29 51.43
C SER A 660 -25.22 15.92 51.66
N PRO A 661 -25.63 14.67 52.00
CA PRO A 661 -26.08 13.61 51.08
C PRO A 661 -27.49 13.02 51.43
N LEU A 662 -27.90 11.96 50.70
CA LEU A 662 -28.86 10.86 51.02
C LEU A 662 -30.32 10.88 50.48
N GLN A 663 -30.78 9.64 50.23
CA GLN A 663 -32.12 9.11 49.88
C GLN A 663 -32.55 9.26 48.41
N GLY A 664 -33.11 8.28 47.70
CA GLY A 664 -33.63 6.94 48.02
C GLY A 664 -34.73 6.60 46.99
N ALA A 665 -34.81 5.33 46.55
CA ALA A 665 -35.92 4.73 45.75
C ALA A 665 -36.14 5.31 44.32
N GLU A 666 -36.62 4.62 43.28
CA GLU A 666 -37.40 3.40 43.18
C GLU A 666 -37.36 2.83 41.73
N THR A 667 -37.43 1.50 41.66
CA THR A 667 -37.89 0.58 40.60
C THR A 667 -38.37 1.08 39.24
N ARG A 668 -38.02 0.31 38.18
CA ARG A 668 -39.02 -0.22 37.24
C ARG A 668 -38.63 -1.59 36.64
N ARG A 669 -39.44 -2.59 37.00
CA ARG A 669 -39.51 -3.94 36.45
C ARG A 669 -39.87 -3.94 34.96
N ARG A 670 -39.30 -4.87 34.18
CA ARG A 670 -40.03 -5.51 33.08
C ARG A 670 -39.77 -7.02 33.07
N SER A 671 -40.88 -7.72 32.92
CA SER A 671 -41.19 -9.11 33.16
C SER A 671 -40.65 -10.07 32.11
N SER A 672 -40.14 -11.21 32.59
CA SER A 672 -39.98 -12.46 31.85
C SER A 672 -41.34 -13.10 31.54
N ARG A 673 -41.52 -13.59 30.31
CA ARG A 673 -42.55 -14.58 29.96
C ARG A 673 -41.85 -15.88 29.59
N ILE A 674 -42.05 -16.88 30.45
CA ILE A 674 -41.75 -18.28 30.24
C ILE A 674 -42.90 -18.88 29.43
N GLY A 675 -42.60 -19.60 28.36
CA GLY A 675 -43.53 -20.47 27.65
C GLY A 675 -42.91 -21.85 27.49
N THR A 676 -43.45 -22.81 28.24
CA THR A 676 -43.14 -24.24 28.16
C THR A 676 -44.29 -24.99 27.48
N SER A 677 -43.97 -25.81 26.49
CA SER A 677 -44.61 -27.09 26.09
C SER A 677 -43.99 -27.49 24.75
N GLY A 678 -43.75 -28.74 24.38
CA GLY A 678 -44.03 -30.05 24.95
C GLY A 678 -43.46 -31.08 23.98
N LYS A 679 -43.04 -32.22 24.55
CA LYS A 679 -42.40 -33.38 23.91
C LYS A 679 -43.13 -33.94 22.68
N GLN A 680 -42.36 -34.47 21.72
CA GLN A 680 -42.69 -35.76 21.11
C GLN A 680 -41.43 -36.56 20.73
N ARG A 681 -41.40 -37.81 21.19
CA ARG A 681 -40.42 -38.87 20.90
C ARG A 681 -40.97 -39.76 19.78
N SER A 682 -40.09 -40.26 18.90
CA SER A 682 -40.06 -41.66 18.40
C SER A 682 -38.85 -41.83 17.46
N ARG A 683 -37.86 -42.68 17.80
CA ARG A 683 -37.61 -44.07 17.30
C ARG A 683 -36.82 -44.04 15.97
N GLU A 684 -35.72 -44.78 15.76
CA GLU A 684 -35.11 -45.96 16.42
C GLU A 684 -33.63 -45.75 16.75
#